data_AF-A0A498I2K9-F1
#
_entry.id   AF-A0A498I2K9-F1
#
_cell.length_a   1.000
_cell.length_b   1.000
_cell.length_c   1.000
_cell.angle_alpha   90.00
_cell.angle_beta   90.00
_cell.angle_gamma   90.00
#
_symmetry.space_group_name_H-M   'P 1'
#
loop_
_entity.id
_entity.type
_entity.pdbx_description
1 polymer ?
#
loop_
_entity_poly.entity_id
_entity_poly.type
_entity_poly.pdbx_seq_one_letter_code
_entity_poly.pdbx_strand_id
1 'polypeptide(L)'
;MAAALAEDDMARSTSQRSWGSGSERSWASTSFREVWQAPPNVFNRSRRQDDEEELRWAAIQRLPTYDRLKRGMLRQLLDNGKVVTDEVDVTRLGMQDKKQLMESILKILGLDICADIMVGNDMRRGISGGQKKRVTTGEMLVGPAKVLLMDEISTGLDSSTTFQICRYTRQLVHIMDVTMVISLLQPAPETFELFDDLILLSEGQIVYQGPRESVLEFFEHVGFKCPERKGVADFLQEVTSKKDQEQYWLKKSQPYRYISVPEFVEAFSSFRSGQQLAADLGVPYDKSRAHPAALVTDKYGISNWEVFKACFSREWLLMKRNSFVYIFKTTQIAIMSLIAFTVFLRTEMPVGTIQNGGKFFGALFFSLINVMLNGMAELGMTVFRLPVFYKQRDFLFYPAWAFGLPIWVLRIPLSFVESGIWIILTYYTIGFAPSASRFFKQFLAFFGIHQMALSLFRLIAALGRTQVVASTLGTFTLLMAFVLGGFIVAKNDLEPWMLWGYYISPMMYGQNAIVMNEFLDKRWSAPNTDPRINATTVGKVLLKSRGFFTDEYWFWICIGALFGFSLLFNILFIAALTFLNPLGDAKAVIADDESEGKRSKSLTVELVADPSIIFMDEPTSGLDARAAAIVMRTVRNTVDTGRTVVCTIHQPSIDIFESFDELLLMKRGGQVIYAGPLSRHSHKLVEYFEAIPGVPKIKDGYNPATWMLEVTAPAVETQLDVDFADIYQNSSLYQWYYWASPVAWTLYGLVTSQVGDKNADLILPGYGTMPLKKLLKDDFGFEYDFLPAVAAAHVGWVLLFFFVFAYGIKFLNFQRR
;
A
#
# COMPACT_ATOMS: atom_id res chain seq x y z
N MET A 1 42.24 -24.52 -3.79
CA MET A 1 41.32 -24.30 -4.92
C MET A 1 41.08 -22.79 -5.02
N ALA A 2 42.12 -22.01 -5.34
CA ALA A 2 42.37 -21.39 -6.66
C ALA A 2 41.13 -20.56 -7.10
N ALA A 3 40.99 -19.27 -6.78
CA ALA A 3 41.78 -18.09 -7.21
C ALA A 3 41.93 -17.99 -8.73
N ALA A 4 41.25 -17.04 -9.37
CA ALA A 4 41.81 -16.08 -10.34
C ALA A 4 40.72 -15.27 -11.09
N LEU A 5 41.11 -14.03 -11.42
CA LEU A 5 40.65 -13.14 -12.50
C LEU A 5 39.54 -12.10 -12.20
N ALA A 6 40.04 -10.94 -11.75
CA ALA A 6 39.56 -9.62 -12.11
C ALA A 6 39.95 -9.26 -13.57
N GLU A 7 39.25 -8.25 -14.09
CA GLU A 7 39.65 -7.30 -15.14
C GLU A 7 39.73 -7.72 -16.63
N ASP A 8 39.55 -6.69 -17.46
CA ASP A 8 39.61 -6.56 -18.92
C ASP A 8 38.41 -7.03 -19.79
N ASP A 9 37.64 -6.06 -20.31
CA ASP A 9 37.83 -5.61 -21.70
C ASP A 9 36.86 -4.47 -22.08
N MET A 10 37.36 -3.23 -22.01
CA MET A 10 37.01 -2.20 -22.99
C MET A 10 37.77 -2.50 -24.29
N ALA A 11 37.10 -2.30 -25.42
CA ALA A 11 37.62 -2.21 -26.78
C ALA A 11 38.07 -3.51 -27.48
N ARG A 12 37.24 -3.97 -28.43
CA ARG A 12 37.72 -4.36 -29.76
C ARG A 12 36.72 -4.02 -30.86
N SER A 13 37.17 -3.10 -31.71
CA SER A 13 36.62 -2.70 -32.99
C SER A 13 36.93 -3.74 -34.07
N THR A 14 36.15 -3.83 -35.15
CA THR A 14 36.64 -3.53 -36.51
C THR A 14 35.55 -3.55 -37.59
N SER A 15 35.45 -2.41 -38.27
CA SER A 15 35.23 -2.20 -39.71
C SER A 15 34.40 -3.20 -40.54
N GLN A 16 33.27 -2.72 -41.05
CA GLN A 16 32.95 -2.85 -42.47
C GLN A 16 32.37 -1.53 -43.01
N ARG A 17 33.17 -0.82 -43.81
CA ARG A 17 32.67 0.15 -44.79
C ARG A 17 32.00 -0.64 -45.91
N SER A 18 30.72 -0.38 -46.17
CA SER A 18 30.17 -0.56 -47.52
C SER A 18 29.43 0.72 -47.90
N TRP A 19 29.83 1.27 -49.04
CA TRP A 19 29.11 2.34 -49.72
C TRP A 19 27.83 1.76 -50.32
N GLY A 20 26.69 2.37 -50.03
CA GLY A 20 25.41 2.06 -50.64
C GLY A 20 24.53 3.31 -50.62
N SER A 21 24.55 4.04 -51.73
CA SER A 21 23.55 5.06 -52.07
C SER A 21 22.16 4.41 -52.16
N GLY A 22 21.13 5.00 -51.53
CA GLY A 22 19.77 4.47 -51.60
C GLY A 22 18.73 5.27 -50.81
N SER A 23 18.15 6.25 -51.51
CA SER A 23 16.89 7.00 -51.28
C SER A 23 16.24 7.02 -49.88
N GLU A 24 16.02 8.24 -49.40
CA GLU A 24 14.92 8.58 -48.47
C GLU A 24 13.60 7.94 -48.93
N ARG A 25 13.05 7.05 -48.09
CA ARG A 25 11.64 6.62 -48.19
C ARG A 25 10.93 7.07 -46.93
N SER A 26 9.91 7.89 -47.11
CA SER A 26 9.02 8.33 -46.05
C SER A 26 8.37 7.12 -45.37
N TRP A 27 8.44 7.10 -44.04
CA TRP A 27 7.76 6.12 -43.22
C TRP A 27 6.31 6.55 -42.99
N ALA A 28 5.50 6.44 -44.05
CA ALA A 28 4.05 6.49 -43.93
C ALA A 28 3.51 5.05 -43.84
N SER A 29 2.64 4.82 -42.86
CA SER A 29 1.85 3.59 -42.60
C SER A 29 2.56 2.40 -41.95
N THR A 30 2.77 2.48 -40.63
CA THR A 30 2.95 1.31 -39.78
C THR A 30 1.56 0.73 -39.44
N SER A 31 1.18 -0.37 -40.10
CA SER A 31 -0.14 -1.01 -40.00
C SER A 31 -0.25 -1.98 -38.81
N PHE A 32 -1.48 -2.28 -38.37
CA PHE A 32 -1.91 -3.38 -37.47
C PHE A 32 -1.07 -4.67 -37.60
N ARG A 33 -0.55 -4.90 -38.81
CA ARG A 33 0.31 -6.00 -39.26
C ARG A 33 1.63 -6.17 -38.49
N GLU A 34 2.25 -5.11 -37.98
CA GLU A 34 3.61 -5.18 -37.41
C GLU A 34 3.64 -5.52 -35.92
N VAL A 35 2.62 -5.12 -35.15
CA VAL A 35 2.61 -5.35 -33.69
C VAL A 35 2.20 -6.77 -33.30
N TRP A 36 1.53 -7.50 -34.19
CA TRP A 36 1.27 -8.94 -34.05
C TRP A 36 2.46 -9.82 -34.49
N GLN A 37 3.62 -9.21 -34.81
CA GLN A 37 4.85 -9.92 -35.13
C GLN A 37 5.84 -9.80 -33.97
N ALA A 38 6.01 -10.87 -33.19
CA ALA A 38 7.28 -11.12 -32.51
C ALA A 38 8.41 -11.22 -33.57
N PRO A 39 9.69 -10.94 -33.25
CA PRO A 39 10.76 -10.95 -34.25
C PRO A 39 10.79 -12.32 -34.95
N PRO A 40 10.97 -12.35 -36.27
CA PRO A 40 10.83 -13.58 -37.02
C PRO A 40 12.01 -14.51 -36.72
N ASN A 41 11.70 -15.78 -36.43
CA ASN A 41 12.52 -16.83 -37.00
C ASN A 41 12.32 -16.73 -38.53
N VAL A 42 13.30 -16.11 -39.19
CA VAL A 42 13.29 -15.73 -40.63
C VAL A 42 13.26 -16.95 -41.57
N PHE A 43 13.36 -18.17 -41.07
CA PHE A 43 13.46 -19.37 -41.88
C PHE A 43 12.17 -20.22 -41.81
N ASN A 44 11.21 -19.89 -42.68
CA ASN A 44 10.04 -20.67 -43.19
C ASN A 44 8.70 -19.91 -43.17
N ARG A 45 8.58 -18.79 -43.90
CA ARG A 45 7.26 -18.31 -44.34
C ARG A 45 7.06 -18.60 -45.82
N SER A 46 5.92 -19.21 -46.16
CA SER A 46 5.49 -19.34 -47.55
C SER A 46 4.73 -18.07 -47.95
N ARG A 47 5.11 -17.45 -49.08
CA ARG A 47 4.48 -16.24 -49.64
C ARG A 47 2.95 -16.34 -49.74
N ARG A 48 2.46 -17.56 -49.94
CA ARG A 48 1.05 -17.92 -50.06
C ARG A 48 0.23 -17.71 -48.77
N GLN A 49 0.85 -17.84 -47.60
CA GLN A 49 0.18 -17.59 -46.31
C GLN A 49 0.05 -16.09 -46.00
N ASP A 50 1.05 -15.29 -46.38
CA ASP A 50 0.99 -13.83 -46.21
C ASP A 50 -0.11 -13.23 -47.13
N ASP A 51 -0.26 -13.76 -48.36
CA ASP A 51 -1.31 -13.33 -49.29
C ASP A 51 -2.73 -13.68 -48.78
N GLU A 52 -2.93 -14.85 -48.16
CA GLU A 52 -4.21 -15.23 -47.55
C GLU A 52 -4.56 -14.38 -46.32
N GLU A 53 -3.57 -14.05 -45.48
CA GLU A 53 -3.75 -13.14 -44.35
C GLU A 53 -4.13 -11.72 -44.82
N GLU A 54 -3.48 -11.20 -45.86
CA GLU A 54 -3.80 -9.89 -46.44
C GLU A 54 -5.24 -9.83 -46.98
N LEU A 55 -5.71 -10.90 -47.63
CA LEU A 55 -7.09 -11.00 -48.10
C LEU A 55 -8.09 -11.01 -46.95
N ARG A 56 -7.80 -11.70 -45.84
CA ARG A 56 -8.65 -11.71 -44.64
C ARG A 56 -8.71 -10.34 -43.97
N TRP A 57 -7.58 -9.64 -43.87
CA TRP A 57 -7.54 -8.26 -43.36
C TRP A 57 -8.33 -7.28 -44.24
N ALA A 58 -8.20 -7.39 -45.56
CA ALA A 58 -8.97 -6.58 -46.50
C ALA A 58 -10.48 -6.88 -46.40
N ALA A 59 -10.87 -8.12 -46.13
CA ALA A 59 -12.26 -8.50 -45.88
C ALA A 59 -12.80 -7.87 -44.59
N ILE A 60 -12.03 -7.88 -43.49
CA ILE A 60 -12.42 -7.22 -42.22
C ILE A 60 -12.57 -5.71 -42.41
N GLN A 61 -11.67 -5.06 -43.15
CA GLN A 61 -11.75 -3.61 -43.41
C GLN A 61 -12.98 -3.18 -44.22
N ARG A 62 -13.54 -4.10 -45.02
CA ARG A 62 -14.77 -3.88 -45.80
C ARG A 62 -16.04 -4.11 -45.00
N LEU A 63 -15.95 -4.64 -43.78
CA LEU A 63 -17.12 -4.80 -42.92
C LEU A 63 -17.71 -3.44 -42.52
N PRO A 64 -19.04 -3.38 -42.28
CA PRO A 64 -19.65 -2.23 -41.63
C PRO A 64 -18.93 -1.92 -40.31
N THR A 65 -18.88 -0.64 -39.93
CA THR A 65 -18.12 -0.15 -38.75
C THR A 65 -18.35 -1.02 -37.52
N TYR A 66 -19.60 -1.45 -37.27
CA TYR A 66 -19.94 -2.32 -36.16
C TYR A 66 -19.28 -3.70 -36.18
N ASP A 67 -19.36 -4.43 -37.31
CA ASP A 67 -18.79 -5.78 -37.42
C ASP A 67 -17.26 -5.73 -37.49
N ARG A 68 -16.72 -4.67 -38.12
CA ARG A 68 -15.27 -4.38 -38.14
C ARG A 68 -14.73 -4.15 -36.73
N LEU A 69 -15.47 -3.45 -35.86
CA LEU A 69 -15.05 -3.14 -34.50
C LEU A 69 -14.94 -4.36 -33.58
N LYS A 70 -15.61 -5.48 -33.92
CA LYS A 70 -15.62 -6.71 -33.13
C LYS A 70 -14.66 -7.77 -33.62
N ARG A 71 -14.23 -7.71 -34.88
CA ARG A 71 -13.41 -8.75 -35.50
C ARG A 71 -11.95 -8.31 -35.57
N GLY A 72 -11.06 -9.15 -35.06
CA GLY A 72 -9.61 -9.00 -35.17
C GLY A 72 -8.96 -10.30 -35.58
N MET A 73 -7.72 -10.26 -36.06
CA MET A 73 -6.95 -11.47 -36.38
C MET A 73 -6.02 -11.80 -35.21
N LEU A 74 -6.06 -13.05 -34.74
CA LEU A 74 -5.20 -13.54 -33.65
C LEU A 74 -4.34 -14.70 -34.15
N ARG A 75 -3.03 -14.67 -33.88
CA ARG A 75 -2.11 -15.77 -34.23
C ARG A 75 -2.03 -16.79 -33.11
N GLN A 76 -2.57 -17.99 -33.31
CA GLN A 76 -2.41 -19.12 -32.40
C GLN A 76 -1.23 -20.01 -32.80
N LEU A 77 -0.42 -20.39 -31.82
CA LEU A 77 0.58 -21.44 -31.97
C LEU A 77 -0.09 -22.77 -31.58
N LEU A 78 -0.25 -23.67 -32.55
CA LEU A 78 -0.72 -25.03 -32.30
C LEU A 78 0.41 -25.88 -31.69
N ASP A 79 0.06 -26.91 -30.91
CA ASP A 79 1.01 -27.83 -30.24
C ASP A 79 1.98 -28.54 -31.20
N ASN A 80 1.68 -28.54 -32.50
CA ASN A 80 2.54 -29.06 -33.58
C ASN A 80 3.55 -28.03 -34.12
N GLY A 81 3.69 -26.86 -33.49
CA GLY A 81 4.59 -25.79 -33.90
C GLY A 81 4.11 -24.96 -35.09
N LYS A 82 2.89 -25.21 -35.59
CA LYS A 82 2.31 -24.46 -36.71
C LYS A 82 1.58 -23.22 -36.18
N VAL A 83 1.94 -22.04 -36.72
CA VAL A 83 1.25 -20.78 -36.45
C VAL A 83 0.04 -20.69 -37.37
N VAL A 84 -1.16 -20.60 -36.79
CA VAL A 84 -2.43 -20.40 -37.50
C VAL A 84 -3.01 -19.06 -37.09
N THR A 85 -3.47 -18.29 -38.06
CA THR A 85 -4.04 -16.96 -37.84
C THR A 85 -5.53 -17.02 -38.07
N ASP A 86 -6.30 -16.97 -36.99
CA ASP A 86 -7.75 -17.07 -37.04
C ASP A 86 -8.42 -15.72 -36.78
N GLU A 87 -9.58 -15.54 -37.41
CA GLU A 87 -10.46 -14.41 -37.17
C GLU A 87 -11.16 -14.63 -35.82
N VAL A 88 -11.01 -13.68 -34.90
CA VAL A 88 -11.56 -13.78 -33.55
C VAL A 88 -12.44 -12.58 -33.24
N ASP A 89 -13.58 -12.85 -32.63
CA ASP A 89 -14.40 -11.81 -32.03
C ASP A 89 -13.74 -11.33 -30.73
N VAL A 90 -13.19 -10.12 -30.75
CA VAL A 90 -12.50 -9.48 -29.61
C VAL A 90 -13.43 -9.34 -28.40
N THR A 91 -14.75 -9.30 -28.61
CA THR A 91 -15.73 -9.26 -27.53
C THR A 91 -16.01 -10.63 -26.92
N ARG A 92 -15.62 -11.72 -27.58
CA ARG A 92 -15.84 -13.12 -27.16
C ARG A 92 -14.56 -13.95 -27.28
N LEU A 93 -13.47 -13.44 -26.71
CA LEU A 93 -12.19 -14.14 -26.67
C LEU A 93 -12.22 -15.35 -25.70
N GLY A 94 -11.67 -16.47 -26.14
CA GLY A 94 -11.38 -17.63 -25.29
C GLY A 94 -10.30 -17.29 -24.24
N MET A 95 -10.12 -18.16 -23.24
CA MET A 95 -9.10 -17.94 -22.18
C MET A 95 -7.68 -17.85 -22.74
N GLN A 96 -7.33 -18.65 -23.75
CA GLN A 96 -6.02 -18.59 -24.41
C GLN A 96 -5.83 -17.27 -25.18
N ASP A 97 -6.83 -16.85 -25.95
CA ASP A 97 -6.78 -15.60 -26.70
C ASP A 97 -6.67 -14.37 -25.79
N LYS A 98 -7.41 -14.38 -24.66
CA LYS A 98 -7.31 -13.33 -23.62
C LYS A 98 -5.91 -13.26 -23.02
N LYS A 99 -5.29 -14.41 -22.75
CA LYS A 99 -3.92 -14.45 -22.20
C LYS A 99 -2.92 -13.86 -23.20
N GLN A 100 -3.07 -14.20 -24.47
CA GLN A 100 -2.19 -13.69 -25.53
C GLN A 100 -2.37 -12.19 -25.76
N LEU A 101 -3.62 -11.68 -25.75
CA LEU A 101 -3.89 -10.25 -25.80
C LEU A 101 -3.24 -9.51 -24.62
N MET A 102 -3.36 -10.06 -23.41
CA MET A 102 -2.74 -9.50 -22.21
C MET A 102 -1.21 -9.48 -22.31
N GLU A 103 -0.58 -10.55 -22.78
CA GLU A 103 0.88 -10.58 -23.01
C GLU A 103 1.33 -9.54 -24.05
N SER A 104 0.55 -9.35 -25.12
CA SER A 104 0.82 -8.28 -26.10
C SER A 104 0.72 -6.90 -25.47
N ILE A 105 -0.31 -6.63 -24.66
CA ILE A 105 -0.47 -5.35 -23.96
C ILE A 105 0.68 -5.11 -22.97
N LEU A 106 1.10 -6.14 -22.23
CA LEU A 106 2.26 -6.05 -21.33
C LEU A 106 3.54 -5.70 -22.08
N LYS A 107 3.79 -6.30 -23.25
CA LYS A 107 4.94 -5.97 -24.10
C LYS A 107 4.86 -4.56 -24.66
N ILE A 108 3.69 -4.15 -25.16
CA ILE A 108 3.48 -2.78 -25.67
C ILE A 108 3.75 -1.76 -24.56
N LEU A 109 3.31 -2.02 -23.33
CA LEU A 109 3.57 -1.12 -22.21
C LEU A 109 4.98 -1.27 -21.61
N GLY A 110 5.84 -2.16 -22.13
CA GLY A 110 7.17 -2.43 -21.57
C GLY A 110 7.13 -2.93 -20.12
N LEU A 111 6.13 -3.74 -19.79
CA LEU A 111 5.89 -4.38 -18.50
C LEU A 111 6.20 -5.88 -18.50
N ASP A 112 6.68 -6.41 -19.62
CA ASP A 112 7.08 -7.81 -19.79
C ASP A 112 8.18 -8.23 -18.80
N ILE A 113 9.17 -7.35 -18.57
CA ILE A 113 10.25 -7.58 -17.60
C ILE A 113 9.77 -7.73 -16.15
N CYS A 114 8.58 -7.21 -15.82
CA CYS A 114 8.04 -7.22 -14.47
C CYS A 114 6.66 -7.90 -14.34
N ALA A 115 6.23 -8.64 -15.36
CA ALA A 115 4.90 -9.25 -15.43
C ALA A 115 4.57 -10.16 -14.23
N ASP A 116 5.56 -10.94 -13.77
CA ASP A 116 5.41 -11.87 -12.65
C ASP A 116 5.91 -11.31 -11.30
N ILE A 117 6.32 -10.03 -11.27
CA ILE A 117 6.79 -9.37 -10.05
C ILE A 117 5.60 -8.83 -9.26
N MET A 118 5.60 -9.02 -7.94
CA MET A 118 4.59 -8.43 -7.07
C MET A 118 4.65 -6.90 -7.14
N VAL A 119 3.50 -6.25 -7.35
CA VAL A 119 3.38 -4.78 -7.45
C VAL A 119 3.95 -4.06 -6.21
N GLY A 120 3.91 -4.73 -5.05
CA GLY A 120 4.43 -4.20 -3.78
C GLY A 120 3.43 -3.30 -3.05
N ASN A 121 3.78 -2.94 -1.82
CA ASN A 121 3.07 -1.98 -0.97
C ASN A 121 4.11 -1.13 -0.23
N ASP A 122 3.66 -0.27 0.69
CA ASP A 122 4.55 0.65 1.40
C ASP A 122 5.61 -0.08 2.26
N MET A 123 5.31 -1.32 2.69
CA MET A 123 6.20 -2.14 3.51
C MET A 123 7.05 -3.14 2.70
N ARG A 124 6.63 -3.49 1.48
CA ARG A 124 7.29 -4.46 0.60
C ARG A 124 7.52 -3.83 -0.75
N ARG A 125 8.80 -3.57 -1.05
CA ARG A 125 9.23 -3.09 -2.36
C ARG A 125 8.70 -4.01 -3.46
N GLY A 126 8.13 -3.40 -4.49
CA GLY A 126 7.66 -4.08 -5.70
C GLY A 126 8.12 -3.34 -6.94
N ILE A 127 7.22 -3.20 -7.92
CA ILE A 127 7.50 -2.47 -9.16
C ILE A 127 7.68 -0.97 -8.91
N SER A 128 8.43 -0.28 -9.77
CA SER A 128 8.71 1.16 -9.66
C SER A 128 7.46 2.01 -9.83
N GLY A 129 7.48 3.28 -9.38
CA GLY A 129 6.35 4.20 -9.52
C GLY A 129 5.88 4.36 -10.97
N GLY A 130 6.81 4.52 -11.91
CA GLY A 130 6.50 4.59 -13.34
C GLY A 130 5.93 3.29 -13.91
N GLN A 131 6.36 2.13 -13.40
CA GLN A 131 5.76 0.83 -13.75
C GLN A 131 4.33 0.71 -13.19
N LYS A 132 4.05 1.18 -11.96
CA LYS A 132 2.69 1.19 -11.38
C LYS A 132 1.72 2.04 -12.22
N LYS A 133 2.16 3.18 -12.75
CA LYS A 133 1.37 4.02 -13.66
C LYS A 133 1.04 3.27 -14.95
N ARG A 134 2.04 2.67 -15.59
CA ARG A 134 1.83 1.84 -16.80
C ARG A 134 0.90 0.66 -16.56
N VAL A 135 0.95 0.02 -15.40
CA VAL A 135 -0.01 -1.04 -15.01
C VAL A 135 -1.43 -0.49 -14.90
N THR A 136 -1.61 0.72 -14.36
CA THR A 136 -2.93 1.37 -14.28
C THR A 136 -3.47 1.72 -15.67
N THR A 137 -2.61 2.22 -16.57
CA THR A 137 -2.98 2.42 -17.97
C THR A 137 -3.34 1.10 -18.64
N GLY A 138 -2.56 0.05 -18.41
CA GLY A 138 -2.84 -1.30 -18.90
C GLY A 138 -4.16 -1.87 -18.39
N GLU A 139 -4.51 -1.64 -17.11
CA GLU A 139 -5.78 -2.03 -16.52
C GLU A 139 -6.97 -1.45 -17.31
N MET A 140 -6.88 -0.21 -17.78
CA MET A 140 -7.92 0.43 -18.59
C MET A 140 -7.90 -0.04 -20.06
N LEU A 141 -6.73 -0.37 -20.60
CA LEU A 141 -6.55 -0.82 -21.99
C LEU A 141 -7.01 -2.25 -22.25
N VAL A 142 -7.03 -3.12 -21.22
CA VAL A 142 -7.42 -4.54 -21.34
C VAL A 142 -8.94 -4.72 -21.53
N GLY A 143 -9.72 -3.63 -21.54
CA GLY A 143 -11.17 -3.66 -21.76
C GLY A 143 -11.60 -3.49 -23.23
N PRO A 144 -12.90 -3.71 -23.54
CA PRO A 144 -13.47 -3.48 -24.87
C PRO A 144 -13.64 -1.99 -25.21
N ALA A 145 -13.13 -1.08 -24.38
CA ALA A 145 -13.32 0.36 -24.54
C ALA A 145 -12.61 0.86 -25.81
N LYS A 146 -13.37 1.49 -26.71
CA LYS A 146 -12.87 2.10 -27.96
C LYS A 146 -12.63 3.60 -27.84
N VAL A 147 -13.13 4.23 -26.78
CA VAL A 147 -12.87 5.63 -26.45
C VAL A 147 -12.23 5.66 -25.07
N LEU A 148 -11.05 6.25 -24.98
CA LEU A 148 -10.27 6.34 -23.76
C LEU A 148 -10.02 7.81 -23.43
N LEU A 149 -10.42 8.22 -22.23
CA LEU A 149 -10.17 9.55 -21.69
C LEU A 149 -9.06 9.41 -20.64
N MET A 150 -7.92 10.01 -20.92
CA MET A 150 -6.70 9.84 -20.14
C MET A 150 -6.29 11.19 -19.56
N ASP A 151 -6.56 11.36 -18.27
CA ASP A 151 -6.25 12.60 -17.57
C ASP A 151 -4.88 12.52 -16.89
N GLU A 152 -4.02 13.51 -17.14
CA GLU A 152 -2.75 13.75 -16.44
C GLU A 152 -1.80 12.55 -16.37
N ILE A 153 -1.71 11.77 -17.45
CA ILE A 153 -0.93 10.51 -17.46
C ILE A 153 0.58 10.72 -17.26
N SER A 154 1.09 11.93 -17.50
CA SER A 154 2.51 12.29 -17.39
C SER A 154 2.94 12.80 -16.00
N THR A 155 2.01 13.09 -15.08
CA THR A 155 2.35 13.73 -13.79
C THR A 155 3.34 12.90 -12.97
N GLY A 156 4.41 13.49 -12.44
CA GLY A 156 5.38 12.76 -11.62
C GLY A 156 6.18 11.66 -12.36
N LEU A 157 6.18 11.67 -13.69
CA LEU A 157 7.06 10.86 -14.53
C LEU A 157 8.21 11.72 -15.09
N ASP A 158 9.33 11.08 -15.40
CA ASP A 158 10.38 11.71 -16.19
C ASP A 158 9.95 11.84 -17.66
N SER A 159 10.60 12.76 -18.39
CA SER A 159 10.28 13.05 -19.79
C SER A 159 10.45 11.82 -20.70
N SER A 160 11.44 10.96 -20.41
CA SER A 160 11.70 9.75 -21.21
C SER A 160 10.59 8.71 -21.05
N THR A 161 10.13 8.47 -19.82
CA THR A 161 9.00 7.58 -19.54
C THR A 161 7.70 8.13 -20.13
N THR A 162 7.49 9.44 -20.06
CA THR A 162 6.30 10.10 -20.65
C THR A 162 6.26 9.92 -22.17
N PHE A 163 7.38 10.15 -22.86
CA PHE A 163 7.51 9.92 -24.30
C PHE A 163 7.21 8.46 -24.66
N GLN A 164 7.76 7.50 -23.90
CA GLN A 164 7.50 6.09 -24.13
C GLN A 164 6.01 5.75 -23.99
N ILE A 165 5.35 6.21 -22.94
CA ILE A 165 3.90 6.00 -22.74
C ILE A 165 3.11 6.57 -23.91
N CYS A 166 3.35 7.82 -24.29
CA CYS A 166 2.63 8.45 -25.41
C CYS A 166 2.89 7.72 -26.73
N ARG A 167 4.11 7.26 -26.96
CA ARG A 167 4.47 6.47 -28.15
C ARG A 167 3.72 5.16 -28.20
N TYR A 168 3.65 4.42 -27.10
CA TYR A 168 2.90 3.15 -27.01
C TYR A 168 1.41 3.38 -27.17
N THR A 169 0.90 4.43 -26.57
CA THR A 169 -0.49 4.84 -26.69
C THR A 169 -0.87 5.21 -28.13
N ARG A 170 -0.03 5.97 -28.82
CA ARG A 170 -0.21 6.28 -30.24
C ARG A 170 -0.22 5.02 -31.10
N GLN A 171 0.72 4.10 -30.83
CA GLN A 171 0.71 2.79 -31.50
C GLN A 171 -0.62 2.07 -31.26
N LEU A 172 -1.11 2.03 -30.02
CA LEU A 172 -2.40 1.41 -29.69
C LEU A 172 -3.59 2.07 -30.40
N VAL A 173 -3.61 3.39 -30.56
CA VAL A 173 -4.65 4.12 -31.32
C VAL A 173 -4.69 3.65 -32.77
N HIS A 174 -3.54 3.65 -33.45
CA HIS A 174 -3.46 3.24 -34.86
C HIS A 174 -3.64 1.74 -35.07
N ILE A 175 -3.25 0.92 -34.09
CA ILE A 175 -3.45 -0.52 -34.14
C ILE A 175 -4.92 -0.79 -33.83
N MET A 176 -5.42 -0.52 -32.63
CA MET A 176 -6.72 -1.03 -32.20
C MET A 176 -7.95 -0.26 -32.75
N ASP A 177 -7.75 0.75 -33.60
CA ASP A 177 -8.79 1.67 -34.10
C ASP A 177 -9.57 2.26 -32.90
N VAL A 178 -8.82 2.84 -31.97
CA VAL A 178 -9.30 3.39 -30.68
C VAL A 178 -9.12 4.90 -30.70
N THR A 179 -10.11 5.65 -30.25
CA THR A 179 -10.00 7.09 -30.05
C THR A 179 -9.48 7.36 -28.65
N MET A 180 -8.46 8.19 -28.52
CA MET A 180 -7.93 8.58 -27.22
C MET A 180 -7.81 10.08 -27.08
N VAL A 181 -8.34 10.61 -25.98
CA VAL A 181 -8.16 12.01 -25.57
C VAL A 181 -7.24 12.01 -24.36
N ILE A 182 -6.08 12.67 -24.49
CA ILE A 182 -5.05 12.69 -23.46
C ILE A 182 -4.84 14.15 -23.04
N SER A 183 -4.89 14.43 -21.73
CA SER A 183 -4.39 15.69 -21.19
C SER A 183 -2.93 15.52 -20.75
N LEU A 184 -2.07 16.45 -21.17
CA LEU A 184 -0.65 16.50 -20.79
C LEU A 184 -0.30 17.89 -20.28
N LEU A 185 0.41 17.93 -19.16
CA LEU A 185 1.04 19.14 -18.66
C LEU A 185 2.43 19.27 -19.30
N GLN A 186 2.65 20.35 -20.05
CA GLN A 186 3.94 20.75 -20.65
C GLN A 186 4.75 19.60 -21.29
N PRO A 187 4.24 18.99 -22.37
CA PRO A 187 4.96 17.92 -23.04
C PRO A 187 6.25 18.41 -23.71
N ALA A 188 7.32 17.62 -23.58
CA ALA A 188 8.55 17.83 -24.35
C ALA A 188 8.25 17.83 -25.87
N PRO A 189 9.04 18.55 -26.70
CA PRO A 189 8.79 18.67 -28.14
C PRO A 189 8.60 17.33 -28.86
N GLU A 190 9.42 16.33 -28.53
CA GLU A 190 9.34 14.99 -29.12
C GLU A 190 8.04 14.27 -28.74
N THR A 191 7.50 14.55 -27.56
CA THR A 191 6.21 13.99 -27.11
C THR A 191 5.05 14.70 -27.78
N PHE A 192 5.14 16.02 -27.94
CA PHE A 192 4.13 16.82 -28.63
C PHE A 192 3.95 16.38 -30.10
N GLU A 193 5.02 16.01 -30.78
CA GLU A 193 4.99 15.53 -32.17
C GLU A 193 4.26 14.20 -32.36
N LEU A 194 4.00 13.43 -31.30
CA LEU A 194 3.28 12.15 -31.39
C LEU A 194 1.76 12.30 -31.57
N PHE A 195 1.21 13.51 -31.42
CA PHE A 195 -0.22 13.77 -31.47
C PHE A 195 -0.70 14.14 -32.89
N ASP A 196 -1.84 13.58 -33.28
CA ASP A 196 -2.50 13.86 -34.56
C ASP A 196 -3.27 15.20 -34.49
N ASP A 197 -4.14 15.32 -33.49
CA ASP A 197 -4.97 16.51 -33.23
C ASP A 197 -4.68 17.13 -31.86
N LEU A 198 -4.99 18.42 -31.72
CA LEU A 198 -4.82 19.21 -30.52
C LEU A 198 -6.12 19.89 -30.12
N ILE A 199 -6.40 19.91 -28.81
CA ILE A 199 -7.45 20.72 -28.19
C ILE A 199 -6.77 21.66 -27.20
N LEU A 200 -6.85 22.97 -27.46
CA LEU A 200 -6.31 23.99 -26.58
C LEU A 200 -7.45 24.66 -25.80
N LEU A 201 -7.44 24.49 -24.48
CA LEU A 201 -8.41 25.08 -23.57
C LEU A 201 -7.76 26.25 -22.80
N SER A 202 -8.44 27.39 -22.74
CA SER A 202 -8.06 28.53 -21.90
C SER A 202 -9.32 29.19 -21.34
N GLU A 203 -9.33 29.53 -20.05
CA GLU A 203 -10.48 30.13 -19.34
C GLU A 203 -11.82 29.37 -19.56
N GLY A 204 -11.77 28.05 -19.74
CA GLY A 204 -12.94 27.21 -20.01
C GLY A 204 -13.46 27.26 -21.46
N GLN A 205 -12.76 27.94 -22.38
CA GLN A 205 -13.11 28.04 -23.80
C GLN A 205 -12.09 27.30 -24.67
N ILE A 206 -12.56 26.77 -25.82
CA ILE A 206 -11.70 26.12 -26.82
C ILE A 206 -11.11 27.20 -27.71
N VAL A 207 -9.83 27.49 -27.51
CA VAL A 207 -9.06 28.47 -28.30
C VAL A 207 -8.72 27.90 -29.68
N TYR A 208 -8.41 26.61 -29.74
CA TYR A 208 -8.09 25.90 -30.97
C TYR A 208 -8.46 24.42 -30.85
N GLN A 209 -9.02 23.86 -31.92
CA GLN A 209 -9.24 22.43 -32.07
C GLN A 209 -8.96 21.98 -33.50
N GLY A 210 -8.10 20.97 -33.68
CA GLY A 210 -7.84 20.39 -34.99
C GLY A 210 -6.41 19.87 -35.14
N PRO A 211 -5.93 19.69 -36.39
CA PRO A 211 -4.62 19.11 -36.66
C PRO A 211 -3.50 19.88 -35.97
N ARG A 212 -2.55 19.15 -35.38
CA ARG A 212 -1.38 19.74 -34.73
C ARG A 212 -0.57 20.63 -35.67
N GLU A 213 -0.47 20.25 -36.95
CA GLU A 213 0.35 20.96 -37.95
C GLU A 213 -0.17 22.38 -38.25
N SER A 214 -1.48 22.59 -38.18
CA SER A 214 -2.12 23.88 -38.50
C SER A 214 -2.18 24.86 -37.33
N VAL A 215 -1.76 24.45 -36.12
CA VAL A 215 -1.87 25.31 -34.93
C VAL A 215 -0.97 26.55 -35.02
N LEU A 216 0.25 26.39 -35.55
CA LEU A 216 1.19 27.51 -35.71
C LEU A 216 0.68 28.50 -36.77
N GLU A 217 0.11 28.01 -37.87
CA GLU A 217 -0.51 28.82 -38.91
C GLU A 217 -1.68 29.66 -38.35
N PHE A 218 -2.49 29.06 -37.47
CA PHE A 218 -3.58 29.78 -36.78
C PHE A 218 -3.05 30.94 -35.94
N PHE A 219 -2.05 30.72 -35.08
CA PHE A 219 -1.50 31.80 -34.25
C PHE A 219 -0.77 32.86 -35.08
N GLU A 220 -0.10 32.47 -36.18
CA GLU A 220 0.49 33.41 -37.13
C GLU A 220 -0.56 34.30 -37.82
N HIS A 221 -1.72 33.73 -38.17
CA HIS A 221 -2.86 34.48 -38.72
C HIS A 221 -3.40 35.54 -37.75
N VAL A 222 -3.46 35.21 -36.45
CA VAL A 222 -3.89 36.14 -35.39
C VAL A 222 -2.82 37.22 -35.12
N GLY A 223 -1.54 36.91 -35.36
CA GLY A 223 -0.42 37.87 -35.29
C GLY A 223 0.70 37.47 -34.33
N PHE A 224 0.75 36.21 -33.90
CA PHE A 224 1.77 35.67 -33.00
C PHE A 224 2.64 34.64 -33.71
N LYS A 225 3.95 34.66 -33.46
CA LYS A 225 4.89 33.69 -34.05
C LYS A 225 5.71 32.99 -32.98
N CYS A 226 5.80 31.67 -33.09
CA CYS A 226 6.65 30.85 -32.23
C CYS A 226 8.14 31.07 -32.57
N PRO A 227 9.01 31.38 -31.58
CA PRO A 227 10.46 31.44 -31.78
C PRO A 227 11.08 30.06 -32.06
N GLU A 228 12.14 29.99 -32.88
CA GLU A 228 12.77 28.72 -33.29
C GLU A 228 13.35 27.88 -32.14
N ARG A 229 13.78 28.53 -31.04
CA ARG A 229 14.39 27.84 -29.89
C ARG A 229 13.37 27.41 -28.83
N LYS A 230 12.09 27.71 -29.02
CA LYS A 230 11.04 27.45 -28.03
C LYS A 230 10.19 26.27 -28.45
N GLY A 231 9.82 25.41 -27.49
CA GLY A 231 8.89 24.31 -27.73
C GLY A 231 7.51 24.85 -28.09
N VAL A 232 6.84 24.21 -29.05
CA VAL A 232 5.50 24.60 -29.49
C VAL A 232 4.50 24.52 -28.33
N ALA A 233 4.56 23.47 -27.52
CA ALA A 233 3.68 23.31 -26.37
C ALA A 233 3.81 24.46 -25.35
N ASP A 234 5.04 24.89 -25.04
CA ASP A 234 5.31 26.01 -24.13
C ASP A 234 4.78 27.33 -24.71
N PHE A 235 5.00 27.55 -26.01
CA PHE A 235 4.45 28.69 -26.74
C PHE A 235 2.92 28.73 -26.64
N LEU A 236 2.23 27.60 -26.87
CA LEU A 236 0.76 27.53 -26.84
C LEU A 236 0.19 27.83 -25.45
N GLN A 237 0.88 27.46 -24.37
CA GLN A 237 0.47 27.82 -23.02
C GLN A 237 0.66 29.32 -22.76
N GLU A 238 1.80 29.87 -23.16
CA GLU A 238 2.15 31.26 -22.86
C GLU A 238 1.45 32.29 -23.76
N VAL A 239 1.15 31.97 -25.02
CA VAL A 239 0.49 32.91 -25.95
C VAL A 239 -0.93 33.29 -25.51
N THR A 240 -1.56 32.45 -24.69
CA THR A 240 -2.86 32.76 -24.08
C THR A 240 -2.75 33.54 -22.76
N SER A 241 -1.55 33.60 -22.16
CA SER A 241 -1.27 34.31 -20.90
C SER A 241 -1.11 35.81 -21.13
N LYS A 242 -1.79 36.62 -20.32
CA LYS A 242 -1.68 38.09 -20.36
C LYS A 242 -0.27 38.61 -20.09
N LYS A 243 0.54 37.90 -19.32
CA LYS A 243 1.90 38.32 -18.95
C LYS A 243 2.91 38.09 -20.08
N ASP A 244 2.70 37.03 -20.85
CA ASP A 244 3.72 36.44 -21.72
C ASP A 244 3.39 36.66 -23.21
N GLN A 245 2.15 36.99 -23.56
CA GLN A 245 1.69 37.12 -24.93
C GLN A 245 2.45 38.20 -25.75
N GLU A 246 2.91 39.29 -25.13
CA GLU A 246 3.62 40.39 -25.82
C GLU A 246 4.90 39.92 -26.51
N GLN A 247 5.63 38.97 -25.92
CA GLN A 247 6.93 38.51 -26.42
C GLN A 247 6.83 37.79 -27.79
N TYR A 248 5.63 37.34 -28.16
CA TYR A 248 5.37 36.58 -29.39
C TYR A 248 4.80 37.42 -30.54
N TRP A 249 4.64 38.73 -30.33
CA TRP A 249 4.01 39.61 -31.30
C TRP A 249 4.85 39.72 -32.59
N LEU A 250 4.28 39.30 -33.71
CA LEU A 250 4.96 39.29 -35.01
C LEU A 250 4.99 40.69 -35.65
N LYS A 251 3.91 41.46 -35.49
CA LYS A 251 3.68 42.74 -36.19
C LYS A 251 4.42 43.89 -35.48
N LYS A 252 5.75 43.91 -35.56
CA LYS A 252 6.59 44.97 -34.94
C LYS A 252 6.24 46.40 -35.39
N SER A 253 5.55 46.57 -36.51
CA SER A 253 5.07 47.86 -37.01
C SER A 253 3.77 48.35 -36.35
N GLN A 254 3.10 47.51 -35.56
CA GLN A 254 1.88 47.85 -34.82
C GLN A 254 2.13 47.71 -33.31
N PRO A 255 1.62 48.65 -32.48
CA PRO A 255 1.74 48.51 -31.04
C PRO A 255 1.00 47.24 -30.59
N TYR A 256 1.63 46.49 -29.70
CA TYR A 256 1.01 45.31 -29.12
C TYR A 256 -0.29 45.69 -28.40
N ARG A 257 -1.33 44.89 -28.63
CA ARG A 257 -2.57 44.90 -27.88
C ARG A 257 -2.83 43.46 -27.42
N TYR A 258 -3.13 43.32 -26.13
CA TYR A 258 -3.56 42.04 -25.60
C TYR A 258 -4.82 41.54 -26.32
N ILE A 259 -4.73 40.34 -26.87
CA ILE A 259 -5.83 39.60 -27.48
C ILE A 259 -6.38 38.67 -26.42
N SER A 260 -7.65 38.89 -26.07
CA SER A 260 -8.38 38.14 -25.07
C SER A 260 -8.79 36.75 -25.58
N VAL A 261 -9.07 35.82 -24.66
CA VAL A 261 -9.54 34.47 -25.00
C VAL A 261 -10.77 34.49 -25.92
N PRO A 262 -11.82 35.30 -25.69
CA PRO A 262 -12.97 35.37 -26.60
C PRO A 262 -12.62 35.85 -28.00
N GLU A 263 -11.67 36.79 -28.13
CA GLU A 263 -11.20 37.25 -29.46
C GLU A 263 -10.46 36.13 -30.20
N PHE A 264 -9.69 35.27 -29.49
CA PHE A 264 -9.12 34.07 -30.10
C PHE A 264 -10.19 33.07 -30.56
N VAL A 265 -11.24 32.87 -29.77
CA VAL A 265 -12.36 31.98 -30.13
C VAL A 265 -13.08 32.48 -31.38
N GLU A 266 -13.33 33.79 -31.47
CA GLU A 266 -13.91 34.41 -32.67
C GLU A 266 -12.99 34.23 -33.88
N ALA A 267 -11.68 34.46 -33.70
CA ALA A 267 -10.69 34.22 -34.76
C ALA A 267 -10.70 32.75 -35.20
N PHE A 268 -10.74 31.79 -34.27
CA PHE A 268 -10.80 30.37 -34.57
C PHE A 268 -12.07 29.99 -35.35
N SER A 269 -13.23 30.56 -34.97
CA SER A 269 -14.49 30.33 -35.69
C SER A 269 -14.45 30.76 -37.16
N SER A 270 -13.63 31.77 -37.48
CA SER A 270 -13.41 32.25 -38.84
C SER A 270 -12.26 31.52 -39.57
N PHE A 271 -11.39 30.82 -38.84
CA PHE A 271 -10.28 30.06 -39.40
C PHE A 271 -10.77 28.77 -40.09
N ARG A 272 -10.02 28.29 -41.11
CA ARG A 272 -10.41 27.13 -41.92
C ARG A 272 -10.77 25.90 -41.08
N SER A 273 -9.94 25.55 -40.09
CA SER A 273 -10.18 24.40 -39.21
C SER A 273 -11.44 24.57 -38.36
N GLY A 274 -11.71 25.78 -37.86
CA GLY A 274 -12.92 26.06 -37.07
C GLY A 274 -14.18 26.05 -37.91
N GLN A 275 -14.13 26.58 -39.13
CA GLN A 275 -15.25 26.52 -40.08
C GLN A 275 -15.57 25.08 -40.49
N GLN A 276 -14.54 24.27 -40.76
CA GLN A 276 -14.71 22.85 -41.08
C GLN A 276 -15.32 22.08 -39.90
N LEU A 277 -14.78 22.28 -38.69
CA LEU A 277 -15.32 21.66 -37.48
C LEU A 277 -16.78 22.06 -37.23
N ALA A 278 -17.12 23.34 -37.43
CA ALA A 278 -18.49 23.82 -37.30
C ALA A 278 -19.42 23.23 -38.37
N ALA A 279 -18.94 23.06 -39.60
CA ALA A 279 -19.69 22.39 -40.67
C ALA A 279 -19.92 20.90 -40.35
N ASP A 280 -18.89 20.20 -39.87
CA ASP A 280 -18.96 18.77 -39.52
C ASP A 280 -19.90 18.53 -38.33
N LEU A 281 -19.81 19.37 -37.28
CA LEU A 281 -20.71 19.33 -36.12
C LEU A 281 -22.14 19.79 -36.46
N GLY A 282 -22.30 20.62 -37.49
CA GLY A 282 -23.59 21.11 -37.98
C GLY A 282 -24.40 20.04 -38.71
N VAL A 283 -23.77 18.94 -39.17
CA VAL A 283 -24.48 17.80 -39.77
C VAL A 283 -25.10 16.96 -38.63
N PRO A 284 -26.44 16.91 -38.52
CA PRO A 284 -27.08 16.11 -37.48
C PRO A 284 -26.75 14.62 -37.65
N TYR A 285 -26.34 13.98 -36.57
CA TYR A 285 -26.02 12.55 -36.58
C TYR A 285 -27.28 11.70 -36.86
N ASP A 286 -27.28 11.03 -38.01
CA ASP A 286 -28.37 10.13 -38.40
C ASP A 286 -28.28 8.78 -37.66
N LYS A 287 -29.05 8.67 -36.58
CA LYS A 287 -29.14 7.46 -35.75
C LYS A 287 -29.63 6.24 -36.53
N SER A 288 -30.33 6.41 -37.66
CA SER A 288 -30.85 5.28 -38.45
C SER A 288 -29.76 4.51 -39.20
N ARG A 289 -28.63 5.18 -39.48
CA ARG A 289 -27.44 4.56 -40.10
C ARG A 289 -26.53 3.87 -39.09
N ALA A 290 -26.76 4.10 -37.79
CA ALA A 290 -25.99 3.49 -36.73
C ALA A 290 -26.51 2.06 -36.46
N HIS A 291 -25.61 1.08 -36.46
CA HIS A 291 -25.98 -0.27 -36.04
C HIS A 291 -26.45 -0.23 -34.57
N PRO A 292 -27.57 -0.87 -34.20
CA PRO A 292 -28.14 -0.79 -32.83
C PRO A 292 -27.17 -1.17 -31.71
N ALA A 293 -26.16 -1.97 -32.03
CA ALA A 293 -25.16 -2.41 -31.06
C ALA A 293 -23.84 -1.61 -31.11
N ALA A 294 -23.75 -0.53 -31.90
CA ALA A 294 -22.62 0.40 -31.87
C ALA A 294 -22.50 1.15 -30.53
N LEU A 295 -23.59 1.25 -29.77
CA LEU A 295 -23.62 1.73 -28.40
C LEU A 295 -23.76 0.55 -27.44
N VAL A 296 -22.96 0.55 -26.37
CA VAL A 296 -23.03 -0.47 -25.33
C VAL A 296 -24.29 -0.23 -24.50
N THR A 297 -25.22 -1.19 -24.49
CA THR A 297 -26.46 -1.14 -23.69
C THR A 297 -26.30 -1.73 -22.30
N ASP A 298 -25.35 -2.66 -22.14
CA ASP A 298 -25.12 -3.38 -20.89
C ASP A 298 -24.08 -2.69 -20.02
N LYS A 299 -24.39 -2.56 -18.72
CA LYS A 299 -23.49 -1.92 -17.75
C LYS A 299 -22.17 -2.66 -17.54
N TYR A 300 -22.15 -3.97 -17.74
CA TYR A 300 -20.98 -4.84 -17.55
C TYR A 300 -20.73 -5.68 -18.80
N GLY A 301 -19.46 -5.84 -19.19
CA GLY A 301 -19.08 -6.50 -20.45
C GLY A 301 -19.12 -8.04 -20.44
N ILE A 302 -19.35 -8.68 -19.30
CA ILE A 302 -19.41 -10.13 -19.14
C ILE A 302 -20.61 -10.54 -18.27
N SER A 303 -21.02 -11.81 -18.35
CA SER A 303 -22.17 -12.31 -17.59
C SER A 303 -21.93 -12.27 -16.07
N ASN A 304 -23.00 -12.08 -15.28
CA ASN A 304 -22.89 -12.04 -13.81
C ASN A 304 -22.18 -13.27 -13.23
N TRP A 305 -22.42 -14.46 -13.79
CA TRP A 305 -21.77 -15.68 -13.32
C TRP A 305 -20.26 -15.69 -13.61
N GLU A 306 -19.83 -15.19 -14.77
CA GLU A 306 -18.42 -15.07 -15.10
C GLU A 306 -17.72 -14.01 -14.25
N VAL A 307 -18.39 -12.90 -13.95
CA VAL A 307 -17.89 -11.89 -12.99
C VAL A 307 -17.67 -12.53 -11.64
N PHE A 308 -18.65 -13.29 -11.13
CA PHE A 308 -18.53 -13.99 -9.86
C PHE A 308 -17.34 -14.97 -9.86
N LYS A 309 -17.21 -15.80 -10.91
CA LYS A 309 -16.12 -16.77 -11.04
C LYS A 309 -14.76 -16.09 -11.10
N ALA A 310 -14.64 -14.98 -11.82
CA ALA A 310 -13.40 -14.20 -11.92
C ALA A 310 -13.02 -13.56 -10.57
N CYS A 311 -13.96 -12.91 -9.90
CA CYS A 311 -13.76 -12.32 -8.57
C CYS A 311 -13.44 -13.38 -7.51
N PHE A 312 -14.06 -14.57 -7.60
CA PHE A 312 -13.79 -15.71 -6.72
C PHE A 312 -12.38 -16.26 -6.91
N SER A 313 -11.96 -16.48 -8.17
CA SER A 313 -10.60 -16.91 -8.49
C SER A 313 -9.57 -15.89 -8.03
N ARG A 314 -9.86 -14.59 -8.17
CA ARG A 314 -8.99 -13.50 -7.70
C ARG A 314 -8.85 -13.54 -6.17
N GLU A 315 -9.95 -13.63 -5.43
CA GLU A 315 -9.89 -13.64 -3.98
C GLU A 315 -9.16 -14.88 -3.45
N TRP A 316 -9.40 -16.05 -4.06
CA TRP A 316 -8.65 -17.27 -3.75
C TRP A 316 -7.14 -17.11 -3.97
N LEU A 317 -6.74 -16.50 -5.09
CA LEU A 317 -5.33 -16.23 -5.39
C LEU A 317 -4.72 -15.25 -4.38
N LEU A 318 -5.43 -14.18 -4.03
CA LEU A 318 -4.98 -13.21 -3.03
C LEU A 318 -4.83 -13.86 -1.65
N MET A 319 -5.75 -14.74 -1.28
CA MET A 319 -5.64 -15.52 -0.04
C MET A 319 -4.43 -16.44 -0.04
N LYS A 320 -4.16 -17.15 -1.15
CA LYS A 320 -2.99 -18.02 -1.29
C LYS A 320 -1.67 -17.24 -1.23
N ARG A 321 -1.60 -16.07 -1.88
CA ARG A 321 -0.43 -15.19 -1.87
C ARG A 321 -0.17 -14.56 -0.50
N ASN A 322 -1.23 -14.33 0.27
CA ASN A 322 -1.15 -13.83 1.65
C ASN A 322 -1.41 -14.93 2.69
N SER A 323 -1.03 -16.18 2.39
CA SER A 323 -1.26 -17.34 3.27
C SER A 323 -0.64 -17.16 4.65
N PHE A 324 0.50 -16.46 4.73
CA PHE A 324 1.19 -16.15 5.98
C PHE A 324 0.27 -15.52 7.04
N VAL A 325 -0.58 -14.56 6.65
CA VAL A 325 -1.49 -13.89 7.59
C VAL A 325 -2.52 -14.88 8.16
N TYR A 326 -3.04 -15.78 7.33
CA TYR A 326 -4.02 -16.79 7.76
C TYR A 326 -3.38 -17.88 8.62
N ILE A 327 -2.18 -18.34 8.26
CA ILE A 327 -1.41 -19.29 9.05
C ILE A 327 -1.09 -18.69 10.42
N PHE A 328 -0.57 -17.45 10.45
CA PHE A 328 -0.26 -16.75 11.69
C PHE A 328 -1.48 -16.61 12.60
N LYS A 329 -2.64 -16.21 12.06
CA LYS A 329 -3.89 -16.15 12.83
C LYS A 329 -4.34 -17.51 13.36
N THR A 330 -4.25 -18.55 12.54
CA THR A 330 -4.59 -19.91 12.96
C THR A 330 -3.68 -20.36 14.13
N THR A 331 -2.38 -20.06 14.05
CA THR A 331 -1.42 -20.31 15.13
C THR A 331 -1.71 -19.46 16.37
N GLN A 332 -2.07 -18.19 16.20
CA GLN A 332 -2.44 -17.30 17.31
C GLN A 332 -3.65 -17.84 18.08
N ILE A 333 -4.69 -18.30 17.38
CA ILE A 333 -5.87 -18.92 18.01
C ILE A 333 -5.49 -20.20 18.74
N ALA A 334 -4.61 -21.02 18.17
CA ALA A 334 -4.10 -22.20 18.84
C ALA A 334 -3.39 -21.82 20.15
N ILE A 335 -2.48 -20.84 20.13
CA ILE A 335 -1.79 -20.35 21.34
C ILE A 335 -2.79 -19.81 22.37
N MET A 336 -3.75 -19.00 21.96
CA MET A 336 -4.78 -18.47 22.86
C MET A 336 -5.63 -19.58 23.47
N SER A 337 -5.94 -20.63 22.71
CA SER A 337 -6.65 -21.81 23.22
C SER A 337 -5.80 -22.64 24.18
N LEU A 338 -4.47 -22.71 23.97
CA LEU A 338 -3.53 -23.34 24.90
C LEU A 338 -3.54 -22.61 26.25
N ILE A 339 -3.46 -21.28 26.22
CA ILE A 339 -3.53 -20.43 27.42
C ILE A 339 -4.91 -20.60 28.10
N ALA A 340 -5.99 -20.65 27.33
CA ALA A 340 -7.33 -20.79 27.89
C ALA A 340 -7.50 -22.09 28.70
N PHE A 341 -7.05 -23.24 28.19
CA PHE A 341 -7.23 -24.48 28.94
C PHE A 341 -6.26 -24.64 30.12
N THR A 342 -5.07 -24.02 30.08
CA THR A 342 -4.14 -24.05 31.22
C THR A 342 -4.66 -23.21 32.38
N VAL A 343 -5.33 -22.09 32.08
CA VAL A 343 -6.00 -21.24 33.10
C VAL A 343 -7.21 -21.94 33.71
N PHE A 344 -8.02 -22.63 32.89
CA PHE A 344 -9.23 -23.32 33.33
C PHE A 344 -9.04 -24.84 33.34
N LEU A 345 -7.96 -25.33 33.96
CA LEU A 345 -7.63 -26.75 33.94
C LEU A 345 -8.71 -27.59 34.64
N ARG A 346 -9.13 -28.69 34.01
CA ARG A 346 -10.21 -29.58 34.49
C ARG A 346 -10.09 -30.01 35.95
N THR A 347 -8.88 -30.19 36.48
CA THR A 347 -8.65 -30.63 37.88
C THR A 347 -9.18 -29.61 38.89
N GLU A 348 -9.19 -28.32 38.55
CA GLU A 348 -9.63 -27.21 39.41
C GLU A 348 -11.08 -26.76 39.13
N MET A 349 -11.81 -27.54 38.32
CA MET A 349 -13.17 -27.26 37.82
C MET A 349 -14.21 -28.28 38.35
N PRO A 350 -14.46 -28.37 39.67
CA PRO A 350 -15.46 -29.27 40.23
C PRO A 350 -16.89 -28.88 39.83
N VAL A 351 -17.79 -29.84 39.65
CA VAL A 351 -19.18 -29.60 39.21
C VAL A 351 -20.20 -29.77 40.34
N GLY A 352 -21.38 -29.16 40.16
CA GLY A 352 -22.56 -29.44 40.98
C GLY A 352 -22.91 -28.40 42.05
N THR A 353 -22.06 -27.39 42.28
CA THR A 353 -22.36 -26.27 43.21
C THR A 353 -22.48 -24.95 42.46
N ILE A 354 -23.26 -24.02 43.02
CA ILE A 354 -23.49 -22.69 42.44
C ILE A 354 -22.16 -21.90 42.33
N GLN A 355 -21.33 -21.96 43.37
CA GLN A 355 -20.03 -21.26 43.39
C GLN A 355 -19.09 -21.76 42.28
N ASN A 356 -19.03 -23.07 42.07
CA ASN A 356 -18.20 -23.65 41.01
C ASN A 356 -18.79 -23.40 39.62
N GLY A 357 -20.12 -23.32 39.49
CA GLY A 357 -20.79 -22.89 38.25
C GLY A 357 -20.33 -21.52 37.76
N GLY A 358 -19.98 -20.61 38.69
CA GLY A 358 -19.37 -19.32 38.36
C GLY A 358 -18.06 -19.44 37.56
N LYS A 359 -17.20 -20.43 37.88
CA LYS A 359 -15.95 -20.67 37.14
C LYS A 359 -16.23 -21.11 35.70
N PHE A 360 -17.18 -22.04 35.50
CA PHE A 360 -17.61 -22.49 34.17
C PHE A 360 -18.22 -21.35 33.34
N PHE A 361 -19.04 -20.52 33.98
CA PHE A 361 -19.58 -19.31 33.38
C PHE A 361 -18.48 -18.37 32.88
N GLY A 362 -17.46 -18.12 33.71
CA GLY A 362 -16.29 -17.31 33.35
C GLY A 362 -15.49 -17.90 32.19
N ALA A 363 -15.24 -19.20 32.18
CA ALA A 363 -14.54 -19.89 31.09
C ALA A 363 -15.30 -19.81 29.76
N LEU A 364 -16.62 -19.98 29.78
CA LEU A 364 -17.48 -19.86 28.60
C LEU A 364 -17.49 -18.42 28.05
N PHE A 365 -17.61 -17.43 28.93
CA PHE A 365 -17.59 -16.02 28.53
C PHE A 365 -16.22 -15.60 28.00
N PHE A 366 -15.13 -16.03 28.64
CA PHE A 366 -13.76 -15.80 28.14
C PHE A 366 -13.58 -16.39 26.74
N SER A 367 -14.08 -17.61 26.52
CA SER A 367 -14.03 -18.25 25.20
C SER A 367 -14.84 -17.47 24.16
N LEU A 368 -16.03 -17.00 24.53
CA LEU A 368 -16.89 -16.17 23.67
C LEU A 368 -16.19 -14.88 23.25
N ILE A 369 -15.55 -14.18 24.20
CA ILE A 369 -14.80 -12.95 23.93
C ILE A 369 -13.67 -13.21 22.94
N ASN A 370 -12.87 -14.26 23.13
CA ASN A 370 -11.75 -14.57 22.25
C ASN A 370 -12.19 -14.82 20.81
N VAL A 371 -13.25 -15.62 20.62
CA VAL A 371 -13.79 -15.91 19.28
C VAL A 371 -14.41 -14.66 18.63
N MET A 372 -15.06 -13.79 19.40
CA MET A 372 -15.58 -12.51 18.89
C MET A 372 -14.44 -11.56 18.49
N LEU A 373 -13.42 -11.39 19.34
CA LEU A 373 -12.27 -10.52 19.11
C LEU A 373 -11.47 -10.92 17.86
N ASN A 374 -11.36 -12.23 17.60
CA ASN A 374 -10.70 -12.73 16.40
C ASN A 374 -11.33 -12.17 15.11
N GLY A 375 -12.65 -11.95 15.10
CA GLY A 375 -13.36 -11.34 13.98
C GLY A 375 -12.94 -9.89 13.69
N MET A 376 -12.45 -9.15 14.69
CA MET A 376 -12.05 -7.74 14.55
C MET A 376 -10.94 -7.55 13.52
N ALA A 377 -10.07 -8.54 13.36
CA ALA A 377 -8.97 -8.46 12.41
C ALA A 377 -9.45 -8.43 10.94
N GLU A 378 -10.69 -8.79 10.65
CA GLU A 378 -11.28 -8.64 9.31
C GLU A 378 -11.56 -7.16 8.96
N LEU A 379 -11.76 -6.30 9.97
CA LEU A 379 -12.01 -4.88 9.80
C LEU A 379 -10.84 -4.20 9.06
N GLY A 380 -9.62 -4.34 9.58
CA GLY A 380 -8.43 -3.71 8.98
C GLY A 380 -8.12 -4.25 7.59
N MET A 381 -8.27 -5.56 7.37
CA MET A 381 -8.05 -6.18 6.05
C MET A 381 -9.06 -5.69 5.01
N THR A 382 -10.30 -5.42 5.43
CA THR A 382 -11.34 -4.92 4.54
C THR A 382 -11.11 -3.46 4.19
N VAL A 383 -10.84 -2.59 5.19
CA VAL A 383 -10.57 -1.16 4.97
C VAL A 383 -9.41 -0.96 3.99
N PHE A 384 -8.33 -1.73 4.14
CA PHE A 384 -7.18 -1.67 3.24
C PHE A 384 -7.52 -1.93 1.76
N ARG A 385 -8.58 -2.70 1.48
CA ARG A 385 -9.00 -3.06 0.11
C ARG A 385 -10.03 -2.09 -0.48
N LEU A 386 -10.68 -1.27 0.34
CA LEU A 386 -11.75 -0.37 -0.11
C LEU A 386 -11.33 0.63 -1.19
N PRO A 387 -10.13 1.26 -1.16
CA PRO A 387 -9.74 2.22 -2.20
C PRO A 387 -9.69 1.61 -3.59
N VAL A 388 -9.10 0.41 -3.71
CA VAL A 388 -9.03 -0.33 -4.99
C VAL A 388 -10.42 -0.79 -5.42
N PHE A 389 -11.26 -1.21 -4.46
CA PHE A 389 -12.64 -1.57 -4.73
C PHE A 389 -13.45 -0.39 -5.30
N TYR A 390 -13.40 0.78 -4.68
CA TYR A 390 -14.12 1.96 -5.17
C TYR A 390 -13.65 2.37 -6.56
N LYS A 391 -12.33 2.41 -6.79
CA LYS A 391 -11.76 2.63 -8.13
C LYS A 391 -12.36 1.68 -9.18
N GLN A 392 -12.35 0.37 -8.92
CA GLN A 392 -12.83 -0.63 -9.88
C GLN A 392 -14.35 -0.63 -10.04
N ARG A 393 -15.10 -0.34 -8.97
CA ARG A 393 -16.56 -0.20 -9.00
C ARG A 393 -16.97 0.98 -9.87
N ASP A 394 -16.31 2.12 -9.70
CA ASP A 394 -16.62 3.37 -10.38
C ASP A 394 -16.24 3.30 -11.87
N PHE A 395 -15.18 2.54 -12.22
CA PHE A 395 -14.87 2.15 -13.60
C PHE A 395 -15.75 1.02 -14.17
N LEU A 396 -16.79 0.59 -13.45
CA LEU A 396 -17.74 -0.44 -13.90
C LEU A 396 -17.09 -1.80 -14.19
N PHE A 397 -16.01 -2.16 -13.51
CA PHE A 397 -15.37 -3.47 -13.70
C PHE A 397 -16.23 -4.61 -13.13
N TYR A 398 -16.77 -4.40 -11.92
CA TYR A 398 -17.69 -5.34 -11.29
C TYR A 398 -18.55 -4.64 -10.21
N PRO A 399 -19.75 -5.17 -9.91
CA PRO A 399 -20.62 -4.66 -8.85
C PRO A 399 -20.16 -5.06 -7.44
N ALA A 400 -20.66 -4.37 -6.42
CA ALA A 400 -20.33 -4.61 -5.01
C ALA A 400 -20.60 -6.06 -4.53
N TRP A 401 -21.66 -6.71 -5.02
CA TRP A 401 -21.96 -8.08 -4.63
C TRP A 401 -20.88 -9.07 -5.11
N ALA A 402 -20.24 -8.81 -6.25
CA ALA A 402 -19.17 -9.64 -6.80
C ALA A 402 -17.86 -9.50 -5.99
N PHE A 403 -17.71 -8.42 -5.23
CA PHE A 403 -16.66 -8.25 -4.24
C PHE A 403 -17.00 -8.96 -2.93
N GLY A 404 -18.21 -8.73 -2.40
CA GLY A 404 -18.58 -9.20 -1.06
C GLY A 404 -18.86 -10.70 -0.96
N LEU A 405 -19.52 -11.30 -1.95
CA LEU A 405 -19.91 -12.72 -1.90
C LEU A 405 -18.70 -13.67 -1.89
N PRO A 406 -17.68 -13.52 -2.75
CA PRO A 406 -16.50 -14.39 -2.68
C PRO A 406 -15.78 -14.33 -1.33
N ILE A 407 -15.64 -13.14 -0.76
CA ILE A 407 -15.03 -12.96 0.57
C ILE A 407 -15.84 -13.74 1.61
N TRP A 408 -17.17 -13.61 1.60
CA TRP A 408 -18.01 -14.33 2.55
C TRP A 408 -17.89 -15.84 2.40
N VAL A 409 -18.00 -16.38 1.17
CA VAL A 409 -17.93 -17.83 0.91
C VAL A 409 -16.58 -18.41 1.31
N LEU A 410 -15.47 -17.73 0.99
CA LEU A 410 -14.12 -18.20 1.31
C LEU A 410 -13.78 -18.13 2.80
N ARG A 411 -14.53 -17.35 3.59
CA ARG A 411 -14.37 -17.26 5.05
C ARG A 411 -15.09 -18.38 5.80
N ILE A 412 -16.06 -19.06 5.19
CA ILE A 412 -16.79 -20.16 5.83
C ILE A 412 -15.86 -21.31 6.24
N PRO A 413 -15.00 -21.87 5.35
CA PRO A 413 -14.11 -22.97 5.72
C PRO A 413 -13.05 -22.55 6.75
N LEU A 414 -12.50 -21.33 6.64
CA LEU A 414 -11.51 -20.82 7.59
C LEU A 414 -12.10 -20.70 9.00
N SER A 415 -13.28 -20.12 9.10
CA SER A 415 -13.99 -19.98 10.38
C SER A 415 -14.33 -21.34 10.99
N PHE A 416 -14.70 -22.33 10.17
CA PHE A 416 -14.92 -23.70 10.62
C PHE A 416 -13.64 -24.31 11.24
N VAL A 417 -12.49 -24.13 10.58
CA VAL A 417 -11.19 -24.61 11.08
C VAL A 417 -10.79 -23.89 12.38
N GLU A 418 -10.90 -22.55 12.43
CA GLU A 418 -10.52 -21.75 13.59
C GLU A 418 -11.40 -22.05 14.82
N SER A 419 -12.72 -22.16 14.64
CA SER A 419 -13.63 -22.61 15.71
C SER A 419 -13.36 -24.06 16.12
N GLY A 420 -12.92 -24.90 15.18
CA GLY A 420 -12.59 -26.30 15.41
C GLY A 420 -11.36 -26.46 16.29
N ILE A 421 -10.28 -25.74 15.97
CA ILE A 421 -9.05 -25.71 16.77
C ILE A 421 -9.36 -25.28 18.20
N TRP A 422 -10.11 -24.20 18.37
CA TRP A 422 -10.50 -23.71 19.69
C TRP A 422 -11.21 -24.79 20.50
N ILE A 423 -12.23 -25.42 19.92
CA ILE A 423 -13.09 -26.39 20.62
C ILE A 423 -12.37 -27.71 20.90
N ILE A 424 -11.61 -28.22 19.93
CA ILE A 424 -10.85 -29.46 20.10
C ILE A 424 -9.85 -29.32 21.26
N LEU A 425 -9.18 -28.17 21.36
CA LEU A 425 -8.15 -27.94 22.39
C LEU A 425 -8.73 -27.58 23.75
N THR A 426 -9.88 -26.89 23.82
CA THR A 426 -10.42 -26.37 25.10
C THR A 426 -11.53 -27.23 25.71
N TYR A 427 -12.29 -28.00 24.92
CA TYR A 427 -13.57 -28.52 25.41
C TYR A 427 -13.41 -29.55 26.53
N TYR A 428 -12.66 -30.62 26.24
CA TYR A 428 -12.45 -31.72 27.19
C TYR A 428 -11.35 -31.42 28.23
N THR A 429 -10.43 -30.51 27.90
CA THR A 429 -9.33 -30.08 28.77
C THR A 429 -9.79 -29.14 29.88
N ILE A 430 -10.79 -28.29 29.62
CA ILE A 430 -11.47 -27.48 30.63
C ILE A 430 -12.48 -28.32 31.43
N GLY A 431 -13.07 -29.34 30.81
CA GLY A 431 -13.98 -30.27 31.48
C GLY A 431 -15.46 -29.88 31.37
N PHE A 432 -15.85 -29.24 30.26
CA PHE A 432 -17.25 -29.03 29.89
C PHE A 432 -18.04 -30.35 29.77
N ALA A 433 -19.35 -30.27 29.57
CA ALA A 433 -20.24 -31.44 29.49
C ALA A 433 -19.70 -32.54 28.55
N PRO A 434 -19.45 -33.77 29.02
CA PRO A 434 -18.68 -34.77 28.25
C PRO A 434 -19.44 -35.40 27.07
N SER A 435 -20.73 -35.06 26.88
CA SER A 435 -21.55 -35.65 25.82
C SER A 435 -21.13 -35.16 24.44
N ALA A 436 -20.93 -36.09 23.49
CA ALA A 436 -20.61 -35.77 22.09
C ALA A 436 -21.65 -34.84 21.44
N SER A 437 -22.94 -34.99 21.77
CA SER A 437 -23.99 -34.09 21.27
C SER A 437 -23.77 -32.64 21.72
N ARG A 438 -23.40 -32.43 22.99
CA ARG A 438 -23.11 -31.10 23.53
C ARG A 438 -21.80 -30.53 22.96
N PHE A 439 -20.81 -31.37 22.66
CA PHE A 439 -19.60 -30.96 21.95
C PHE A 439 -19.94 -30.35 20.59
N PHE A 440 -20.72 -31.05 19.76
CA PHE A 440 -21.10 -30.54 18.43
C PHE A 440 -22.03 -29.32 18.50
N LYS A 441 -22.92 -29.26 19.49
CA LYS A 441 -23.73 -28.05 19.77
C LYS A 441 -22.85 -26.84 20.13
N GLN A 442 -21.83 -27.05 20.97
CA GLN A 442 -20.90 -26.00 21.35
C GLN A 442 -20.07 -25.53 20.14
N PHE A 443 -19.56 -26.48 19.34
CA PHE A 443 -18.84 -26.19 18.11
C PHE A 443 -19.69 -25.37 17.13
N LEU A 444 -20.95 -25.76 16.91
CA LEU A 444 -21.89 -25.03 16.06
C LEU A 444 -22.15 -23.61 16.58
N ALA A 445 -22.30 -23.44 17.89
CA ALA A 445 -22.48 -22.12 18.51
C ALA A 445 -21.25 -21.22 18.26
N PHE A 446 -20.04 -21.71 18.53
CA PHE A 446 -18.81 -20.93 18.29
C PHE A 446 -18.58 -20.61 16.82
N PHE A 447 -18.89 -21.56 15.92
CA PHE A 447 -18.84 -21.32 14.49
C PHE A 447 -19.82 -20.23 14.06
N GLY A 448 -21.07 -20.27 14.56
CA GLY A 448 -22.08 -19.23 14.29
C GLY A 448 -21.68 -17.86 14.85
N ILE A 449 -21.14 -17.80 16.06
CA ILE A 449 -20.60 -16.57 16.67
C ILE A 449 -19.48 -16.01 15.80
N HIS A 450 -18.55 -16.88 15.37
CA HIS A 450 -17.41 -16.44 14.59
C HIS A 450 -17.81 -15.92 13.20
N GLN A 451 -18.74 -16.60 12.51
CA GLN A 451 -19.33 -16.12 11.25
C GLN A 451 -20.02 -14.76 11.40
N MET A 452 -20.79 -14.61 12.48
CA MET A 452 -21.45 -13.34 12.81
C MET A 452 -20.41 -12.24 13.07
N ALA A 453 -19.38 -12.51 13.88
CA ALA A 453 -18.31 -11.54 14.18
C ALA A 453 -17.59 -11.08 12.90
N LEU A 454 -17.19 -12.02 12.03
CA LEU A 454 -16.54 -11.71 10.75
C LEU A 454 -17.41 -10.81 9.87
N SER A 455 -18.73 -11.05 9.83
CA SER A 455 -19.67 -10.24 9.03
C SER A 455 -19.93 -8.86 9.64
N LEU A 456 -20.03 -8.76 10.97
CA LEU A 456 -20.22 -7.50 11.70
C LEU A 456 -19.04 -6.56 11.46
N PHE A 457 -17.81 -7.05 11.64
CA PHE A 457 -16.61 -6.21 11.46
C PHE A 457 -16.36 -5.82 10.00
N ARG A 458 -16.80 -6.64 9.03
CA ARG A 458 -16.82 -6.25 7.60
C ARG A 458 -17.81 -5.14 7.33
N LEU A 459 -19.02 -5.22 7.90
CA LEU A 459 -20.01 -4.15 7.79
C LEU A 459 -19.46 -2.83 8.39
N ILE A 460 -18.88 -2.89 9.59
CA ILE A 460 -18.27 -1.71 10.23
C ILE A 460 -17.14 -1.13 9.38
N ALA A 461 -16.31 -1.97 8.76
CA ALA A 461 -15.29 -1.51 7.81
C ALA A 461 -15.89 -0.75 6.62
N ALA A 462 -16.97 -1.26 6.01
CA ALA A 462 -17.65 -0.60 4.90
C ALA A 462 -18.36 0.70 5.30
N LEU A 463 -18.89 0.80 6.52
CA LEU A 463 -19.49 2.04 7.04
C LEU A 463 -18.43 3.09 7.37
N GLY A 464 -17.37 2.65 8.06
CA GLY A 464 -16.28 3.49 8.51
C GLY A 464 -15.39 4.01 7.39
N ARG A 465 -15.19 3.23 6.31
CA ARG A 465 -14.41 3.53 5.08
C ARG A 465 -12.93 3.90 5.26
N THR A 466 -12.54 4.39 6.43
CA THR A 466 -11.17 4.71 6.85
C THR A 466 -10.79 3.91 8.09
N GLN A 467 -9.49 3.69 8.28
CA GLN A 467 -9.01 2.83 9.37
C GLN A 467 -9.33 3.41 10.75
N VAL A 468 -9.21 4.72 10.90
CA VAL A 468 -9.47 5.42 12.17
C VAL A 468 -10.94 5.30 12.55
N VAL A 469 -11.85 5.72 11.67
CA VAL A 469 -13.30 5.71 11.94
C VAL A 469 -13.80 4.28 12.15
N ALA A 470 -13.39 3.34 11.30
CA ALA A 470 -13.79 1.94 11.44
C ALA A 470 -13.29 1.34 12.77
N SER A 471 -12.04 1.60 13.16
CA SER A 471 -11.50 1.08 14.43
C SER A 471 -12.23 1.63 15.65
N THR A 472 -12.54 2.94 15.67
CA THR A 472 -13.31 3.56 16.75
C THR A 472 -14.72 2.97 16.85
N LEU A 473 -15.43 2.84 15.71
CA LEU A 473 -16.75 2.22 15.66
C LEU A 473 -16.70 0.73 16.07
N GLY A 474 -15.66 0.01 15.66
CA GLY A 474 -15.44 -1.39 16.00
C GLY A 474 -15.29 -1.61 17.51
N THR A 475 -14.43 -0.81 18.16
CA THR A 475 -14.21 -0.88 19.61
C THR A 475 -15.46 -0.48 20.39
N PHE A 476 -16.17 0.57 19.95
CA PHE A 476 -17.44 0.97 20.58
C PHE A 476 -18.51 -0.11 20.47
N THR A 477 -18.66 -0.71 19.28
CA THR A 477 -19.63 -1.79 19.04
C THR A 477 -19.31 -3.00 19.90
N LEU A 478 -18.03 -3.34 20.05
CA LEU A 478 -17.58 -4.45 20.90
C LEU A 478 -17.94 -4.21 22.37
N LEU A 479 -17.65 -3.02 22.89
CA LEU A 479 -18.00 -2.65 24.27
C LEU A 479 -19.51 -2.79 24.51
N MET A 480 -20.32 -2.28 23.58
CA MET A 480 -21.78 -2.38 23.65
C MET A 480 -22.25 -3.85 23.61
N ALA A 481 -21.65 -4.66 22.73
CA ALA A 481 -21.96 -6.09 22.64
C ALA A 481 -21.63 -6.86 23.92
N PHE A 482 -20.56 -6.49 24.64
CA PHE A 482 -20.19 -7.12 25.92
C PHE A 482 -21.15 -6.76 27.05
N VAL A 483 -21.53 -5.49 27.16
CA VAL A 483 -22.50 -5.03 28.18
C VAL A 483 -23.86 -5.68 27.96
N LEU A 484 -24.33 -5.72 26.71
CA LEU A 484 -25.64 -6.26 26.34
C LEU A 484 -25.65 -7.78 26.15
N GLY A 485 -24.53 -8.48 26.40
CA GLY A 485 -24.41 -9.93 26.23
C GLY A 485 -25.03 -10.78 27.35
N GLY A 486 -25.44 -10.18 28.47
CA GLY A 486 -26.08 -10.86 29.60
C GLY A 486 -25.12 -11.44 30.66
N PHE A 487 -23.81 -11.42 30.40
CA PHE A 487 -22.80 -11.87 31.37
C PHE A 487 -22.39 -10.76 32.34
N ILE A 488 -21.98 -9.59 31.81
CA ILE A 488 -21.53 -8.45 32.64
C ILE A 488 -22.71 -7.88 33.43
N VAL A 489 -23.77 -7.51 32.71
CA VAL A 489 -25.05 -7.05 33.28
C VAL A 489 -26.08 -8.13 33.03
N ALA A 490 -26.75 -8.60 34.08
CA ALA A 490 -27.82 -9.58 33.94
C ALA A 490 -29.04 -8.93 33.27
N LYS A 491 -29.81 -9.72 32.52
CA LYS A 491 -30.99 -9.21 31.80
C LYS A 491 -32.00 -8.52 32.72
N ASN A 492 -32.19 -9.06 33.93
CA ASN A 492 -33.17 -8.56 34.88
C ASN A 492 -32.71 -7.27 35.60
N ASP A 493 -31.43 -6.95 35.52
CA ASP A 493 -30.85 -5.73 36.10
C ASP A 493 -30.84 -4.56 35.08
N LEU A 494 -31.22 -4.83 33.83
CA LEU A 494 -31.34 -3.79 32.80
C LEU A 494 -32.63 -3.01 32.98
N GLU A 495 -32.52 -1.68 32.89
CA GLU A 495 -33.67 -0.79 32.84
C GLU A 495 -34.60 -1.14 31.67
N PRO A 496 -35.94 -0.98 31.81
CA PRO A 496 -36.90 -1.38 30.77
C PRO A 496 -36.62 -0.77 29.39
N TRP A 497 -36.09 0.45 29.35
CA TRP A 497 -35.74 1.14 28.10
C TRP A 497 -34.48 0.59 27.41
N MET A 498 -33.61 -0.16 28.09
CA MET A 498 -32.43 -0.81 27.50
C MET A 498 -32.70 -2.24 27.03
N LEU A 499 -33.86 -2.80 27.37
CA LEU A 499 -34.16 -4.21 27.14
C LEU A 499 -34.19 -4.58 25.65
N TRP A 500 -34.58 -3.66 24.77
CA TRP A 500 -34.49 -3.90 23.31
C TRP A 500 -33.04 -4.04 22.83
N GLY A 501 -32.10 -3.32 23.47
CA GLY A 501 -30.66 -3.43 23.22
C GLY A 501 -30.11 -4.84 23.50
N TYR A 502 -30.64 -5.49 24.53
CA TYR A 502 -30.32 -6.89 24.83
C TYR A 502 -30.76 -7.83 23.70
N TYR A 503 -31.95 -7.65 23.13
CA TYR A 503 -32.48 -8.51 22.08
C TYR A 503 -31.89 -8.26 20.69
N ILE A 504 -31.43 -7.04 20.40
CA ILE A 504 -30.76 -6.72 19.14
C ILE A 504 -29.29 -7.17 19.14
N SER A 505 -28.69 -7.35 20.32
CA SER A 505 -27.30 -7.77 20.45
C SER A 505 -27.09 -9.23 19.98
N PRO A 506 -26.27 -9.48 18.95
CA PRO A 506 -25.94 -10.84 18.54
C PRO A 506 -25.22 -11.63 19.63
N MET A 507 -24.49 -10.93 20.52
CA MET A 507 -23.74 -11.53 21.62
C MET A 507 -24.65 -12.24 22.62
N MET A 508 -25.86 -11.71 22.82
CA MET A 508 -26.85 -12.31 23.71
C MET A 508 -27.22 -13.74 23.28
N TYR A 509 -27.44 -13.96 21.98
CA TYR A 509 -27.77 -15.28 21.44
C TYR A 509 -26.58 -16.24 21.54
N GLY A 510 -25.36 -15.74 21.30
CA GLY A 510 -24.12 -16.50 21.50
C GLY A 510 -23.94 -16.97 22.94
N GLN A 511 -24.06 -16.06 23.90
CA GLN A 511 -23.94 -16.36 25.33
C GLN A 511 -25.03 -17.33 25.81
N ASN A 512 -26.29 -17.12 25.42
CA ASN A 512 -27.37 -18.04 25.79
C ASN A 512 -27.09 -19.45 25.23
N ALA A 513 -26.70 -19.58 23.96
CA ALA A 513 -26.45 -20.89 23.34
C ALA A 513 -25.38 -21.70 24.08
N ILE A 514 -24.22 -21.08 24.40
CA ILE A 514 -23.09 -21.77 25.04
C ILE A 514 -23.39 -22.12 26.51
N VAL A 515 -24.07 -21.23 27.23
CA VAL A 515 -24.39 -21.40 28.65
C VAL A 515 -25.49 -22.46 28.84
N MET A 516 -26.56 -22.42 28.02
CA MET A 516 -27.60 -23.45 28.05
C MET A 516 -27.03 -24.83 27.73
N ASN A 517 -26.12 -24.91 26.75
CA ASN A 517 -25.48 -26.14 26.36
C ASN A 517 -24.57 -26.74 27.44
N GLU A 518 -24.09 -25.96 28.42
CA GLU A 518 -23.36 -26.49 29.58
C GLU A 518 -24.29 -26.80 30.76
N PHE A 519 -25.08 -25.82 31.22
CA PHE A 519 -25.80 -25.92 32.49
C PHE A 519 -27.09 -26.75 32.46
N LEU A 520 -27.60 -27.10 31.29
CA LEU A 520 -28.70 -28.06 31.16
C LEU A 520 -28.24 -29.52 31.20
N ASP A 521 -26.94 -29.79 31.40
CA ASP A 521 -26.43 -31.15 31.51
C ASP A 521 -26.84 -31.84 32.84
N LYS A 522 -26.91 -33.17 32.81
CA LYS A 522 -27.27 -33.99 33.98
C LYS A 522 -26.33 -33.73 35.17
N ARG A 523 -25.07 -33.36 34.94
CA ARG A 523 -24.09 -33.01 35.99
C ARG A 523 -24.53 -31.83 36.87
N TRP A 524 -25.38 -30.94 36.35
CA TRP A 524 -25.91 -29.78 37.06
C TRP A 524 -27.31 -30.02 37.64
N SER A 525 -27.78 -31.28 37.65
CA SER A 525 -29.12 -31.67 38.14
C SER A 525 -29.21 -31.85 39.65
N ALA A 526 -28.17 -31.47 40.40
CA ALA A 526 -28.25 -31.45 41.86
C ALA A 526 -29.44 -30.58 42.32
N PRO A 527 -30.17 -31.00 43.38
CA PRO A 527 -31.33 -30.28 43.88
C PRO A 527 -30.93 -28.88 44.38
N ASN A 528 -31.81 -27.92 44.16
CA ASN A 528 -31.57 -26.54 44.52
C ASN A 528 -31.44 -26.36 46.05
N THR A 529 -30.35 -25.75 46.49
CA THR A 529 -30.06 -25.40 47.88
C THR A 529 -30.38 -23.95 48.23
N ASP A 530 -30.70 -23.09 47.26
CA ASP A 530 -31.04 -21.68 47.47
C ASP A 530 -32.55 -21.43 47.32
N PRO A 531 -33.28 -21.10 48.39
CA PRO A 531 -34.72 -20.84 48.35
C PRO A 531 -35.10 -19.52 47.66
N ARG A 532 -34.14 -18.63 47.36
CA ARG A 532 -34.41 -17.31 46.75
C ARG A 532 -34.82 -17.40 45.28
N ILE A 533 -34.39 -18.45 44.57
CA ILE A 533 -34.65 -18.62 43.15
C ILE A 533 -35.49 -19.89 42.95
N ASN A 534 -36.73 -19.71 42.48
CA ASN A 534 -37.62 -20.83 42.18
C ASN A 534 -37.15 -21.56 40.90
N ALA A 535 -36.30 -22.58 41.09
CA ALA A 535 -35.80 -23.49 40.08
C ALA A 535 -35.47 -24.87 40.71
N THR A 536 -35.62 -25.93 39.92
CA THR A 536 -35.54 -27.33 40.40
C THR A 536 -34.11 -27.86 40.54
N THR A 537 -33.18 -27.36 39.73
CA THR A 537 -31.80 -27.86 39.65
C THR A 537 -30.80 -26.70 39.71
N VAL A 538 -29.59 -26.97 40.22
CA VAL A 538 -28.50 -25.99 40.29
C VAL A 538 -28.22 -25.34 38.92
N GLY A 539 -28.25 -26.11 37.83
CA GLY A 539 -28.08 -25.57 36.47
C GLY A 539 -29.15 -24.55 36.07
N LYS A 540 -30.43 -24.80 36.40
CA LYS A 540 -31.51 -23.85 36.14
C LYS A 540 -31.46 -22.62 37.04
N VAL A 541 -31.00 -22.76 38.28
CA VAL A 541 -30.73 -21.64 39.20
C VAL A 541 -29.65 -20.72 38.60
N LEU A 542 -28.57 -21.31 38.10
CA LEU A 542 -27.45 -20.61 37.46
C LEU A 542 -27.87 -19.83 36.20
N LEU A 543 -28.78 -20.39 35.39
CA LEU A 543 -29.36 -19.70 34.23
C LEU A 543 -30.29 -18.55 34.64
N LYS A 544 -31.22 -18.83 35.56
CA LYS A 544 -32.27 -17.89 35.96
C LYS A 544 -31.74 -16.73 36.78
N SER A 545 -30.67 -16.91 37.55
CA SER A 545 -30.02 -15.86 38.33
C SER A 545 -29.50 -14.71 37.47
N ARG A 546 -29.08 -14.99 36.24
CA ARG A 546 -28.59 -13.99 35.26
C ARG A 546 -29.63 -13.64 34.18
N GLY A 547 -30.80 -14.26 34.23
CA GLY A 547 -31.89 -14.04 33.26
C GLY A 547 -31.71 -14.73 31.91
N PHE A 548 -30.92 -15.82 31.85
CA PHE A 548 -30.79 -16.65 30.65
C PHE A 548 -31.99 -17.59 30.46
N PHE A 549 -32.23 -18.02 29.22
CA PHE A 549 -33.30 -18.96 28.91
C PHE A 549 -32.99 -20.36 29.45
N THR A 550 -34.05 -21.10 29.83
CA THR A 550 -33.92 -22.43 30.45
C THR A 550 -34.40 -23.58 29.58
N ASP A 551 -35.14 -23.29 28.52
CA ASP A 551 -35.74 -24.33 27.67
C ASP A 551 -34.80 -24.70 26.53
N GLU A 552 -34.67 -25.99 26.22
CA GLU A 552 -33.71 -26.48 25.23
C GLU A 552 -33.97 -25.99 23.80
N TYR A 553 -35.23 -25.68 23.44
CA TYR A 553 -35.55 -25.21 22.09
C TYR A 553 -34.94 -23.83 21.78
N TRP A 554 -34.70 -23.00 22.81
CA TRP A 554 -34.06 -21.70 22.65
C TRP A 554 -32.65 -21.81 22.08
N PHE A 555 -31.97 -22.94 22.28
CA PHE A 555 -30.67 -23.18 21.66
C PHE A 555 -30.75 -23.04 20.13
N TRP A 556 -31.74 -23.65 19.50
CA TRP A 556 -31.89 -23.59 18.04
C TRP A 556 -32.32 -22.20 17.55
N ILE A 557 -33.11 -21.48 18.35
CA ILE A 557 -33.45 -20.07 18.08
C ILE A 557 -32.17 -19.21 18.10
N CYS A 558 -31.31 -19.40 19.10
CA CYS A 558 -30.04 -18.68 19.19
C CYS A 558 -29.13 -18.98 17.98
N ILE A 559 -29.00 -20.25 17.59
CA ILE A 559 -28.22 -20.63 16.40
C ILE A 559 -28.80 -20.01 15.13
N GLY A 560 -30.12 -20.10 14.93
CA GLY A 560 -30.80 -19.48 13.79
C GLY A 560 -30.59 -17.97 13.75
N ALA A 561 -30.68 -17.30 14.91
CA ALA A 561 -30.44 -15.87 15.04
C ALA A 561 -28.99 -15.49 14.69
N LEU A 562 -27.98 -16.24 15.15
CA LEU A 562 -26.57 -15.97 14.83
C LEU A 562 -26.29 -16.03 13.32
N PHE A 563 -26.81 -17.06 12.63
CA PHE A 563 -26.69 -17.15 11.17
C PHE A 563 -27.54 -16.11 10.45
N GLY A 564 -28.71 -15.75 11.00
CA GLY A 564 -29.54 -14.66 10.51
C GLY A 564 -28.84 -13.31 10.57
N PHE A 565 -28.18 -12.99 11.69
CA PHE A 565 -27.33 -11.80 11.81
C PHE A 565 -26.15 -11.85 10.85
N SER A 566 -25.52 -13.01 10.68
CA SER A 566 -24.43 -13.15 9.72
C SER A 566 -24.90 -12.83 8.29
N LEU A 567 -26.05 -13.37 7.86
CA LEU A 567 -26.64 -13.06 6.56
C LEU A 567 -27.00 -11.57 6.44
N LEU A 568 -27.67 -11.01 7.46
CA LEU A 568 -28.07 -9.60 7.49
C LEU A 568 -26.88 -8.67 7.34
N PHE A 569 -25.81 -8.87 8.12
CA PHE A 569 -24.61 -8.03 8.06
C PHE A 569 -23.89 -8.15 6.72
N ASN A 570 -23.89 -9.32 6.07
CA ASN A 570 -23.36 -9.47 4.72
C ASN A 570 -24.20 -8.71 3.66
N ILE A 571 -25.53 -8.75 3.77
CA ILE A 571 -26.42 -7.99 2.87
C ILE A 571 -26.20 -6.48 3.07
N LEU A 572 -26.17 -6.03 4.33
CA LEU A 572 -25.90 -4.63 4.65
C LEU A 572 -24.50 -4.20 4.22
N PHE A 573 -23.51 -5.07 4.29
CA PHE A 573 -22.16 -4.81 3.81
C PHE A 573 -22.15 -4.57 2.29
N ILE A 574 -22.82 -5.43 1.52
CA ILE A 574 -22.96 -5.27 0.06
C ILE A 574 -23.75 -3.99 -0.26
N ALA A 575 -24.82 -3.71 0.46
CA ALA A 575 -25.62 -2.49 0.29
C ALA A 575 -24.78 -1.23 0.59
N ALA A 576 -24.02 -1.23 1.69
CA ALA A 576 -23.12 -0.14 2.06
C ALA A 576 -22.09 0.13 0.95
N LEU A 577 -21.46 -0.92 0.41
CA LEU A 577 -20.51 -0.78 -0.71
C LEU A 577 -21.15 -0.35 -2.03
N THR A 578 -22.46 -0.59 -2.21
CA THR A 578 -23.20 -0.18 -3.40
C THR A 578 -23.55 1.31 -3.37
N PHE A 579 -23.95 1.83 -2.20
CA PHE A 579 -24.49 3.19 -2.08
C PHE A 579 -23.51 4.21 -1.49
N LEU A 580 -22.52 3.79 -0.72
CA LEU A 580 -21.55 4.71 -0.11
C LEU A 580 -20.38 4.97 -1.06
N ASN A 581 -19.92 6.21 -1.08
CA ASN A 581 -18.69 6.64 -1.77
C ASN A 581 -17.53 6.76 -0.76
N PRO A 582 -16.27 6.83 -1.20
CA PRO A 582 -15.14 7.17 -0.33
C PRO A 582 -15.41 8.47 0.45
N LEU A 583 -14.86 8.57 1.67
CA LEU A 583 -15.05 9.72 2.57
C LEU A 583 -14.26 10.97 2.14
N GLY A 584 -13.29 10.83 1.24
CA GLY A 584 -12.57 11.92 0.59
C GLY A 584 -12.78 11.88 -0.92
N ASP A 585 -12.45 12.97 -1.60
CA ASP A 585 -12.51 13.03 -3.06
C ASP A 585 -11.74 11.87 -3.68
N ALA A 586 -12.33 11.26 -4.71
CA ALA A 586 -11.74 10.21 -5.52
C ALA A 586 -10.61 10.74 -6.42
N LYS A 587 -9.78 11.67 -5.92
CA LYS A 587 -8.44 11.85 -6.47
C LYS A 587 -7.64 10.65 -5.98
N ALA A 588 -7.42 9.72 -6.91
CA ALA A 588 -6.42 8.68 -6.75
C ALA A 588 -5.18 9.29 -6.11
N VAL A 589 -4.61 8.60 -5.12
CA VAL A 589 -3.32 8.85 -4.50
C VAL A 589 -2.36 9.53 -5.49
N ILE A 590 -2.34 10.86 -5.45
CA ILE A 590 -1.36 11.72 -6.09
C ILE A 590 -1.02 12.72 -5.01
N ALA A 591 0.29 12.73 -4.74
CA ALA A 591 0.98 13.62 -3.84
C ALA A 591 0.51 15.06 -4.00
N ASP A 592 0.61 15.80 -2.90
CA ASP A 592 0.44 17.25 -2.82
C ASP A 592 0.89 17.98 -4.09
N ASP A 593 0.05 18.93 -4.47
CA ASP A 593 0.16 19.84 -5.60
C ASP A 593 1.56 20.49 -5.73
N GLU A 594 1.85 20.91 -6.97
CA GLU A 594 2.94 21.80 -7.42
C GLU A 594 4.28 21.14 -7.84
N SER A 595 4.22 20.51 -9.02
CA SER A 595 5.37 20.14 -9.84
C SER A 595 5.83 21.30 -10.73
N GLU A 596 7.00 21.88 -10.43
CA GLU A 596 8.06 22.23 -11.42
C GLU A 596 9.27 22.96 -10.78
N GLY A 597 9.99 22.24 -9.93
CA GLY A 597 11.33 22.67 -9.53
C GLY A 597 12.05 21.70 -8.60
N LYS A 598 11.73 20.42 -8.66
CA LYS A 598 11.83 19.48 -7.54
C LYS A 598 13.22 19.12 -6.99
N ARG A 599 14.35 19.62 -7.51
CA ARG A 599 15.65 19.49 -6.80
C ARG A 599 16.13 20.79 -6.16
N SER A 600 15.98 21.92 -6.84
CA SER A 600 16.29 23.23 -6.26
C SER A 600 15.15 23.71 -5.34
N LYS A 601 13.87 23.56 -5.75
CA LYS A 601 12.68 23.89 -4.95
C LYS A 601 12.34 22.87 -3.86
N SER A 602 12.83 21.62 -3.86
CA SER A 602 12.65 20.76 -2.67
C SER A 602 13.40 21.37 -1.49
N LEU A 603 14.65 21.77 -1.72
CA LEU A 603 15.44 22.53 -0.76
C LEU A 603 14.72 23.85 -0.41
N THR A 604 14.25 24.62 -1.40
CA THR A 604 13.61 25.92 -1.16
C THR A 604 12.24 25.82 -0.45
N VAL A 605 11.39 24.85 -0.77
CA VAL A 605 10.06 24.65 -0.17
C VAL A 605 10.19 24.10 1.26
N GLU A 606 11.15 23.20 1.51
CA GLU A 606 11.49 22.79 2.88
C GLU A 606 12.07 23.97 3.67
N LEU A 607 12.89 24.83 3.07
CA LEU A 607 13.40 26.05 3.74
C LEU A 607 12.32 27.10 4.02
N VAL A 608 11.32 27.21 3.15
CA VAL A 608 10.21 28.17 3.24
C VAL A 608 9.18 27.75 4.30
N ALA A 609 9.04 26.46 4.56
CA ALA A 609 8.18 25.93 5.64
C ALA A 609 8.72 26.19 7.06
N ASP A 610 9.90 26.81 7.16
CA ASP A 610 10.63 27.07 8.41
C ASP A 610 10.70 25.86 9.39
N PRO A 611 11.07 24.65 8.92
CA PRO A 611 11.21 23.50 9.78
C PRO A 611 12.44 23.69 10.67
N SER A 612 12.29 23.33 11.95
CA SER A 612 13.40 23.31 12.90
C SER A 612 14.43 22.22 12.59
N ILE A 613 14.00 21.14 11.90
CA ILE A 613 14.84 19.99 11.53
C ILE A 613 14.55 19.57 10.08
N ILE A 614 15.61 19.40 9.27
CA ILE A 614 15.54 19.01 7.86
C ILE A 614 16.30 17.69 7.67
N PHE A 615 15.68 16.71 7.00
CA PHE A 615 16.32 15.44 6.63
C PHE A 615 16.55 15.40 5.12
N MET A 616 17.77 15.15 4.66
CA MET A 616 18.09 15.05 3.23
C MET A 616 18.76 13.71 2.91
N ASP A 617 18.22 12.98 1.93
CA ASP A 617 18.85 11.75 1.45
C ASP A 617 19.71 12.05 0.21
N GLU A 618 21.02 11.84 0.32
CA GLU A 618 22.03 12.06 -0.72
C GLU A 618 21.89 13.36 -1.55
N PRO A 619 22.00 14.56 -0.93
CA PRO A 619 21.76 15.84 -1.60
C PRO A 619 22.76 16.16 -2.73
N THR A 620 23.88 15.43 -2.80
CA THR A 620 24.94 15.60 -3.81
C THR A 620 24.89 14.58 -4.94
N SER A 621 23.92 13.65 -4.95
CA SER A 621 23.85 12.55 -5.92
C SER A 621 23.54 13.01 -7.35
N GLY A 622 24.40 12.62 -8.29
CA GLY A 622 24.28 13.00 -9.71
C GLY A 622 24.64 14.45 -10.02
N LEU A 623 25.28 15.16 -9.09
CA LEU A 623 25.82 16.51 -9.29
C LEU A 623 27.33 16.45 -9.59
N ASP A 624 27.82 17.39 -10.39
CA ASP A 624 29.26 17.59 -10.52
C ASP A 624 29.84 18.26 -9.25
N ALA A 625 31.16 18.24 -9.08
CA ALA A 625 31.81 18.73 -7.87
C ALA A 625 31.48 20.21 -7.54
N ARG A 626 31.22 21.03 -8.57
CA ARG A 626 30.86 22.44 -8.39
C ARG A 626 29.41 22.60 -7.95
N ALA A 627 28.47 21.90 -8.56
CA ALA A 627 27.06 21.94 -8.17
C ALA A 627 26.85 21.35 -6.77
N ALA A 628 27.55 20.26 -6.42
CA ALA A 628 27.53 19.70 -5.07
C ALA A 628 28.01 20.70 -4.01
N ALA A 629 29.11 21.44 -4.27
CA ALA A 629 29.61 22.46 -3.37
C ALA A 629 28.64 23.64 -3.21
N ILE A 630 27.95 24.05 -4.27
CA ILE A 630 26.93 25.11 -4.21
C ILE A 630 25.75 24.67 -3.33
N VAL A 631 25.24 23.45 -3.53
CA VAL A 631 24.14 22.89 -2.73
C VAL A 631 24.54 22.83 -1.25
N MET A 632 25.72 22.32 -0.95
CA MET A 632 26.21 22.21 0.44
C MET A 632 26.44 23.58 1.09
N ARG A 633 26.84 24.61 0.33
CA ARG A 633 26.93 25.98 0.84
C ARG A 633 25.54 26.55 1.19
N THR A 634 24.52 26.24 0.41
CA THR A 634 23.14 26.63 0.73
C THR A 634 22.61 25.91 1.97
N VAL A 635 22.92 24.62 2.11
CA VAL A 635 22.62 23.84 3.33
C VAL A 635 23.32 24.45 4.54
N ARG A 636 24.59 24.80 4.43
CA ARG A 636 25.36 25.46 5.51
C ARG A 636 24.72 26.78 5.97
N ASN A 637 24.39 27.65 5.01
CA ASN A 637 23.69 28.91 5.31
C ASN A 637 22.36 28.68 6.03
N THR A 638 21.70 27.55 5.78
CA THR A 638 20.48 27.17 6.48
C THR A 638 20.76 26.78 7.92
N VAL A 639 21.78 25.97 8.17
CA VAL A 639 22.13 25.57 9.54
C VAL A 639 22.51 26.81 10.38
N ASP A 640 23.20 27.78 9.78
CA ASP A 640 23.64 29.02 10.45
C ASP A 640 22.49 29.91 10.92
N THR A 641 21.27 29.70 10.42
CA THR A 641 20.06 30.36 10.92
C THR A 641 19.47 29.70 12.18
N GLY A 642 20.08 28.65 12.71
CA GLY A 642 19.65 27.93 13.92
C GLY A 642 18.82 26.68 13.64
N ARG A 643 18.88 26.12 12.43
CA ARG A 643 18.12 24.92 12.01
C ARG A 643 19.02 23.68 12.03
N THR A 644 18.48 22.52 12.39
CA THR A 644 19.23 21.25 12.36
C THR A 644 19.05 20.56 11.01
N VAL A 645 20.13 20.16 10.36
CA VAL A 645 20.08 19.37 9.11
C VAL A 645 20.76 18.02 9.31
N VAL A 646 20.08 16.94 8.95
CA VAL A 646 20.61 15.58 8.95
C VAL A 646 20.62 15.06 7.53
N CYS A 647 21.77 14.62 7.01
CA CYS A 647 21.82 14.06 5.66
C CYS A 647 22.78 12.89 5.51
N THR A 648 22.49 12.05 4.52
CA THR A 648 23.35 10.94 4.07
C THR A 648 24.21 11.43 2.90
N ILE A 649 25.52 11.14 2.88
CA ILE A 649 26.39 11.45 1.74
C ILE A 649 27.28 10.26 1.41
N HIS A 650 27.32 9.91 0.13
CA HIS A 650 28.22 8.91 -0.41
C HIS A 650 29.52 9.58 -0.91
N GLN A 651 30.65 9.33 -0.22
CA GLN A 651 32.00 9.77 -0.59
C GLN A 651 32.17 11.29 -0.84
N PRO A 652 32.05 12.15 0.19
CA PRO A 652 32.24 13.60 0.04
C PRO A 652 33.68 13.99 -0.27
N SER A 653 33.85 15.13 -0.97
CA SER A 653 35.14 15.83 -1.03
C SER A 653 35.52 16.41 0.33
N ILE A 654 36.80 16.74 0.54
CA ILE A 654 37.31 17.33 1.79
C ILE A 654 36.50 18.56 2.19
N ASP A 655 36.30 19.51 1.25
CA ASP A 655 35.56 20.75 1.50
C ASP A 655 34.10 20.51 1.92
N ILE A 656 33.46 19.46 1.38
CA ILE A 656 32.08 19.10 1.73
C ILE A 656 32.07 18.40 3.09
N PHE A 657 33.00 17.48 3.33
CA PHE A 657 33.09 16.73 4.57
C PHE A 657 33.36 17.64 5.78
N GLU A 658 34.23 18.64 5.62
CA GLU A 658 34.56 19.61 6.67
C GLU A 658 33.44 20.65 6.91
N SER A 659 32.41 20.69 6.07
CA SER A 659 31.24 21.57 6.30
C SER A 659 30.25 21.03 7.36
N PHE A 660 30.43 19.77 7.77
CA PHE A 660 29.60 19.09 8.77
C PHE A 660 30.09 19.33 10.19
N ASP A 661 29.14 19.57 11.09
CA ASP A 661 29.42 19.74 12.53
C ASP A 661 29.64 18.39 13.23
N GLU A 662 28.84 17.37 12.88
CA GLU A 662 28.84 16.03 13.48
C GLU A 662 28.78 14.93 12.40
N LEU A 663 29.32 13.76 12.73
CA LEU A 663 29.31 12.57 11.89
C LEU A 663 28.65 11.40 12.62
N LEU A 664 27.78 10.66 11.92
CA LEU A 664 27.29 9.35 12.32
C LEU A 664 27.78 8.30 11.31
N LEU A 665 28.59 7.34 11.76
CA LEU A 665 29.21 6.30 10.96
C LEU A 665 28.77 4.91 11.41
N MET A 666 28.37 4.08 10.45
CA MET A 666 27.86 2.72 10.69
C MET A 666 28.60 1.70 9.85
N LYS A 667 28.86 0.50 10.41
CA LYS A 667 29.40 -0.65 9.68
C LYS A 667 28.30 -1.57 9.17
N ARG A 668 28.69 -2.52 8.31
CA ARG A 668 27.78 -3.54 7.75
C ARG A 668 27.15 -4.37 8.87
N GLY A 669 25.82 -4.51 8.84
CA GLY A 669 25.05 -5.07 9.95
C GLY A 669 24.33 -4.03 10.81
N GLY A 670 24.51 -2.73 10.51
CA GLY A 670 23.77 -1.65 11.16
C GLY A 670 24.32 -1.24 12.53
N GLN A 671 25.55 -1.62 12.85
CA GLN A 671 26.21 -1.26 14.10
C GLN A 671 26.95 0.08 13.95
N VAL A 672 26.83 0.94 14.95
CA VAL A 672 27.50 2.26 14.98
C VAL A 672 28.95 2.06 15.40
N ILE A 673 29.86 2.72 14.68
CA ILE A 673 31.31 2.67 14.96
C ILE A 673 31.89 4.05 15.30
N TYR A 674 31.17 5.13 14.99
CA TYR A 674 31.48 6.47 15.44
C TYR A 674 30.21 7.34 15.40
N ALA A 675 29.92 8.07 16.47
CA ALA A 675 29.01 9.20 16.44
C ALA A 675 29.58 10.32 17.30
N GLY A 676 29.85 11.48 16.70
CA GLY A 676 30.49 12.58 17.39
C GLY A 676 30.89 13.76 16.49
N PRO A 677 31.44 14.82 17.09
CA PRO A 677 31.80 16.04 16.38
C PRO A 677 33.06 15.86 15.53
N LEU A 678 33.01 16.35 14.28
CA LEU A 678 34.14 16.30 13.34
C LEU A 678 35.27 17.26 13.74
N SER A 679 34.92 18.46 14.20
CA SER A 679 35.81 19.59 14.50
C SER A 679 36.65 20.07 13.29
N ARG A 680 37.38 21.20 13.43
CA ARG A 680 38.19 21.76 12.32
C ARG A 680 39.23 20.75 11.84
N HIS A 681 39.32 20.54 10.53
CA HIS A 681 40.18 19.55 9.88
C HIS A 681 39.94 18.10 10.32
N SER A 682 38.72 17.77 10.77
CA SER A 682 38.36 16.42 11.22
C SER A 682 39.23 15.86 12.37
N HIS A 683 39.91 16.71 13.15
CA HIS A 683 40.95 16.25 14.08
C HIS A 683 40.43 15.32 15.18
N LYS A 684 39.19 15.51 15.66
CA LYS A 684 38.60 14.63 16.69
C LYS A 684 38.26 13.25 16.15
N LEU A 685 37.85 13.17 14.89
CA LEU A 685 37.63 11.92 14.19
C LEU A 685 38.95 11.17 14.00
N VAL A 686 39.97 11.88 13.53
CA VAL A 686 41.31 11.31 13.31
C VAL A 686 41.91 10.84 14.62
N GLU A 687 41.89 11.65 15.68
CA GLU A 687 42.40 11.28 17.00
C GLU A 687 41.69 10.05 17.58
N TYR A 688 40.36 9.94 17.40
CA TYR A 688 39.59 8.78 17.84
C TYR A 688 40.07 7.48 17.17
N PHE A 689 40.20 7.48 15.84
CA PHE A 689 40.63 6.29 15.11
C PHE A 689 42.14 6.02 15.27
N GLU A 690 42.99 7.04 15.38
CA GLU A 690 44.43 6.87 15.65
C GLU A 690 44.73 6.40 17.07
N ALA A 691 43.84 6.62 18.03
CA ALA A 691 43.97 6.08 19.38
C ALA A 691 43.78 4.55 19.43
N ILE A 692 43.19 3.94 18.39
CA ILE A 692 42.98 2.50 18.30
C ILE A 692 44.29 1.83 17.87
N PRO A 693 44.82 0.86 18.66
CA PRO A 693 46.07 0.18 18.33
C PRO A 693 46.03 -0.49 16.94
N GLY A 694 47.02 -0.16 16.10
CA GLY A 694 47.19 -0.77 14.77
C GLY A 694 46.53 -0.02 13.61
N VAL A 695 45.73 1.02 13.86
CA VAL A 695 45.20 1.88 12.81
C VAL A 695 46.32 2.73 12.18
N PRO A 696 46.47 2.75 10.83
CA PRO A 696 47.47 3.57 10.16
C PRO A 696 47.13 5.05 10.23
N LYS A 697 48.11 5.88 10.59
CA LYS A 697 47.96 7.34 10.64
C LYS A 697 47.57 7.93 9.28
N ILE A 698 46.76 8.99 9.30
CA ILE A 698 46.35 9.69 8.08
C ILE A 698 47.56 10.39 7.43
N LYS A 699 47.64 10.37 6.09
CA LYS A 699 48.68 11.08 5.33
C LYS A 699 48.27 12.53 5.09
N ASP A 700 49.23 13.45 5.10
CA ASP A 700 48.99 14.87 4.82
C ASP A 700 48.30 15.07 3.46
N GLY A 701 47.18 15.79 3.45
CA GLY A 701 46.38 16.08 2.25
C GLY A 701 45.47 14.93 1.77
N TYR A 702 45.42 13.81 2.49
CA TYR A 702 44.51 12.70 2.17
C TYR A 702 43.11 12.97 2.73
N ASN A 703 42.07 12.54 2.00
CA ASN A 703 40.68 12.83 2.38
C ASN A 703 40.29 12.04 3.65
N PRO A 704 39.95 12.70 4.77
CA PRO A 704 39.57 12.02 6.02
C PRO A 704 38.36 11.10 5.86
N ALA A 705 37.39 11.47 5.03
CA ALA A 705 36.21 10.64 4.75
C ALA A 705 36.59 9.32 4.06
N THR A 706 37.52 9.39 3.11
CA THR A 706 38.02 8.21 2.39
C THR A 706 38.88 7.35 3.31
N TRP A 707 39.81 7.95 4.05
CA TRP A 707 40.69 7.24 5.00
C TRP A 707 39.89 6.48 6.06
N MET A 708 38.91 7.13 6.66
CA MET A 708 38.06 6.51 7.67
C MET A 708 37.32 5.28 7.12
N LEU A 709 36.77 5.35 5.90
CA LEU A 709 36.11 4.21 5.26
C LEU A 709 37.08 3.07 4.93
N GLU A 710 38.34 3.38 4.60
CA GLU A 710 39.39 2.39 4.35
C GLU A 710 39.84 1.70 5.64
N VAL A 711 40.06 2.46 6.71
CA VAL A 711 40.48 1.95 8.02
C VAL A 711 39.39 1.10 8.67
N THR A 712 38.12 1.45 8.45
CA THR A 712 36.96 0.74 9.01
C THR A 712 36.42 -0.36 8.08
N ALA A 713 37.16 -0.68 7.01
CA ALA A 713 36.79 -1.73 6.09
C ALA A 713 36.90 -3.14 6.74
N PRO A 714 36.03 -4.11 6.38
CA PRO A 714 36.05 -5.45 6.98
C PRO A 714 37.40 -6.19 6.86
N ALA A 715 38.17 -5.89 5.82
CA ALA A 715 39.50 -6.46 5.62
C ALA A 715 40.51 -6.00 6.68
N VAL A 716 40.45 -4.72 7.06
CA VAL A 716 41.32 -4.13 8.09
C VAL A 716 40.88 -4.59 9.47
N GLU A 717 39.57 -4.67 9.71
CA GLU A 717 38.97 -5.21 10.95
C GLU A 717 39.46 -6.64 11.23
N THR A 718 39.46 -7.50 10.19
CA THR A 718 39.96 -8.89 10.29
C THR A 718 41.49 -8.95 10.49
N GLN A 719 42.23 -8.00 9.92
CA GLN A 719 43.69 -7.93 10.05
C GLN A 719 44.14 -7.49 11.44
N LEU A 720 43.37 -6.59 12.07
CA LEU A 720 43.64 -6.04 13.39
C LEU A 720 43.07 -6.89 14.54
N ASP A 721 42.20 -7.86 14.24
CA ASP A 721 41.48 -8.69 15.22
C ASP A 721 40.71 -7.85 16.27
N VAL A 722 40.07 -6.79 15.81
CA VAL A 722 39.28 -5.86 16.64
C VAL A 722 37.88 -5.70 16.07
N ASP A 723 36.87 -5.50 16.93
CA ASP A 723 35.54 -5.04 16.51
C ASP A 723 35.38 -3.55 16.83
N PHE A 724 35.30 -2.71 15.80
CA PHE A 724 35.15 -1.27 15.96
C PHE A 724 33.83 -0.86 16.65
N ALA A 725 32.78 -1.67 16.55
CA ALA A 725 31.51 -1.42 17.22
C ALA A 725 31.62 -1.67 18.73
N ASP A 726 32.40 -2.67 19.15
CA ASP A 726 32.64 -2.95 20.57
C ASP A 726 33.53 -1.86 21.20
N ILE A 727 34.53 -1.37 20.46
CA ILE A 727 35.36 -0.23 20.87
C ILE A 727 34.50 1.03 21.03
N TYR A 728 33.56 1.29 20.11
CA TYR A 728 32.65 2.42 20.22
C TYR A 728 31.70 2.30 21.41
N GLN A 729 31.12 1.11 21.67
CA GLN A 729 30.24 0.88 22.82
C GLN A 729 30.91 1.12 24.17
N ASN A 730 32.20 0.81 24.27
CA ASN A 730 32.99 1.04 25.49
C ASN A 730 33.52 2.47 25.63
N SER A 731 33.42 3.29 24.57
CA SER A 731 33.92 4.66 24.57
C SER A 731 33.01 5.62 25.34
N SER A 732 33.59 6.72 25.84
CA SER A 732 32.83 7.80 26.49
C SER A 732 31.78 8.45 25.59
N LEU A 733 31.92 8.31 24.26
CA LEU A 733 30.95 8.79 23.27
C LEU A 733 29.65 7.98 23.24
N TYR A 734 29.63 6.74 23.76
CA TYR A 734 28.44 5.87 23.79
C TYR A 734 27.82 5.75 25.18
N GLN A 735 28.61 5.90 26.25
CA GLN A 735 28.15 5.68 27.64
C GLN A 735 26.94 6.55 28.06
N TRP A 736 26.72 7.73 27.44
CA TRP A 736 25.54 8.54 27.72
C TRP A 736 24.23 7.93 27.18
N TYR A 737 24.29 7.13 26.10
CA TYR A 737 23.12 6.50 25.48
C TYR A 737 22.45 5.48 26.41
N TYR A 738 23.25 4.78 27.22
CA TYR A 738 22.75 3.93 28.29
C TYR A 738 21.81 4.70 29.23
N TRP A 739 22.19 5.91 29.63
CA TRP A 739 21.38 6.77 30.50
C TRP A 739 20.21 7.46 29.79
N ALA A 740 20.18 7.46 28.46
CA ALA A 740 19.04 7.94 27.67
C ALA A 740 17.94 6.86 27.50
N SER A 741 18.21 5.59 27.83
CA SER A 741 17.25 4.49 27.67
C SER A 741 16.38 4.32 28.92
N PRO A 742 15.05 4.47 28.84
CA PRO A 742 14.15 4.22 29.98
C PRO A 742 14.29 2.79 30.54
N VAL A 743 14.61 1.82 29.67
CA VAL A 743 14.79 0.42 30.04
C VAL A 743 16.01 0.23 30.94
N ALA A 744 17.10 0.97 30.70
CA ALA A 744 18.28 0.93 31.56
C ALA A 744 17.96 1.42 32.97
N TRP A 745 17.21 2.52 33.10
CA TRP A 745 16.70 3.00 34.39
C TRP A 745 15.79 1.97 35.06
N THR A 746 14.90 1.30 34.30
CA THR A 746 14.02 0.26 34.83
C THR A 746 14.82 -0.93 35.35
N LEU A 747 15.82 -1.41 34.62
CA LEU A 747 16.68 -2.51 35.05
C LEU A 747 17.47 -2.13 36.31
N TYR A 748 18.02 -0.91 36.35
CA TYR A 748 18.70 -0.36 37.52
C TYR A 748 17.78 -0.36 38.73
N GLY A 749 16.55 0.15 38.59
CA GLY A 749 15.54 0.19 39.65
C GLY A 749 15.08 -1.19 40.11
N LEU A 750 14.88 -2.14 39.18
CA LEU A 750 14.48 -3.51 39.51
C LEU A 750 15.58 -4.25 40.29
N VAL A 751 16.83 -4.17 39.86
CA VAL A 751 17.94 -4.86 40.54
C VAL A 751 18.20 -4.23 41.91
N THR A 752 18.32 -2.90 41.99
CA THR A 752 18.60 -2.23 43.26
C THR A 752 17.46 -2.34 44.27
N SER A 753 16.19 -2.32 43.84
CA SER A 753 15.04 -2.48 44.76
C SER A 753 14.86 -3.91 45.30
N GLN A 754 15.27 -4.94 44.55
CA GLN A 754 15.05 -6.34 44.95
C GLN A 754 16.22 -6.93 45.77
N VAL A 755 17.44 -6.48 45.49
CA VAL A 755 18.66 -7.07 46.09
C VAL A 755 19.66 -6.05 46.61
N GLY A 756 19.48 -4.75 46.34
CA GLY A 756 20.44 -3.71 46.71
C GLY A 756 20.46 -3.34 48.20
N ASP A 757 19.41 -3.66 48.96
CA ASP A 757 19.33 -3.46 50.41
C ASP A 757 19.92 -4.62 51.22
N LYS A 758 20.12 -5.78 50.59
CA LYS A 758 20.56 -7.01 51.25
C LYS A 758 22.06 -7.01 51.57
N ASN A 759 22.38 -7.14 52.85
CA ASN A 759 23.76 -7.36 53.35
C ASN A 759 24.09 -8.86 53.40
N ALA A 760 23.82 -9.59 52.32
CA ALA A 760 24.15 -11.01 52.24
C ALA A 760 25.58 -11.19 51.73
N ASP A 761 26.35 -12.04 52.39
CA ASP A 761 27.67 -12.45 51.92
C ASP A 761 27.53 -13.58 50.89
N LEU A 762 28.08 -13.37 49.70
CA LEU A 762 28.07 -14.33 48.61
C LEU A 762 29.40 -15.07 48.57
N ILE A 763 29.35 -16.39 48.44
CA ILE A 763 30.52 -17.22 48.19
C ILE A 763 30.64 -17.37 46.68
N LEU A 764 31.58 -16.64 46.09
CA LEU A 764 31.83 -16.69 44.64
C LEU A 764 32.98 -17.66 44.35
N PRO A 765 32.78 -18.65 43.46
CA PRO A 765 33.84 -19.59 43.09
C PRO A 765 35.06 -18.83 42.54
N GLY A 766 36.20 -18.92 43.22
CA GLY A 766 37.46 -18.30 42.81
C GLY A 766 37.78 -16.92 43.40
N TYR A 767 36.80 -16.21 43.99
CA TYR A 767 36.98 -14.84 44.53
C TYR A 767 36.74 -14.73 46.05
N GLY A 768 36.35 -15.83 46.70
CA GLY A 768 36.09 -15.85 48.15
C GLY A 768 34.72 -15.28 48.53
N THR A 769 34.58 -14.87 49.79
CA THR A 769 33.34 -14.30 50.33
C THR A 769 33.31 -12.79 50.07
N MET A 770 32.34 -12.31 49.30
CA MET A 770 32.14 -10.88 49.02
C MET A 770 30.72 -10.44 49.41
N PRO A 771 30.54 -9.27 50.04
CA PRO A 771 29.21 -8.71 50.27
C PRO A 771 28.49 -8.45 48.95
N LEU A 772 27.23 -8.84 48.83
CA LEU A 772 26.38 -8.61 47.65
C LEU A 772 26.35 -7.13 47.22
N LYS A 773 26.36 -6.19 48.17
CA LYS A 773 26.46 -4.75 47.88
C LYS A 773 27.75 -4.36 47.16
N LYS A 774 28.86 -5.01 47.51
CA LYS A 774 30.16 -4.76 46.89
C LYS A 774 30.19 -5.35 45.48
N LEU A 775 29.62 -6.54 45.29
CA LEU A 775 29.46 -7.15 43.97
C LEU A 775 28.60 -6.29 43.03
N LEU A 776 27.45 -5.82 43.51
CA LEU A 776 26.55 -4.97 42.71
C LEU A 776 27.21 -3.65 42.30
N LYS A 777 28.04 -3.07 43.16
CA LYS A 777 28.74 -1.81 42.89
C LYS A 777 29.96 -2.00 41.97
N ASP A 778 30.84 -2.95 42.30
CA ASP A 778 32.14 -3.09 41.63
C ASP A 778 32.02 -3.81 40.27
N ASP A 779 31.14 -4.81 40.14
CA ASP A 779 31.00 -5.61 38.90
C ASP A 779 29.80 -5.20 38.02
N PHE A 780 28.71 -4.68 38.62
CA PHE A 780 27.48 -4.32 37.90
C PHE A 780 27.16 -2.82 37.87
N GLY A 781 27.90 -1.98 38.62
CA GLY A 781 27.69 -0.52 38.65
C GLY A 781 26.36 -0.07 39.28
N PHE A 782 25.69 -0.93 40.04
CA PHE A 782 24.42 -0.64 40.70
C PHE A 782 24.63 -0.18 42.15
N GLU A 783 24.18 1.04 42.45
CA GLU A 783 24.25 1.65 43.77
C GLU A 783 22.85 1.84 44.35
N TYR A 784 22.65 1.32 45.57
CA TYR A 784 21.36 1.43 46.25
C TYR A 784 20.96 2.87 46.55
N ASP A 785 21.93 3.73 46.88
CA ASP A 785 21.72 5.14 47.19
C ASP A 785 21.20 5.96 45.99
N PHE A 786 21.35 5.43 44.78
CA PHE A 786 20.87 6.06 43.54
C PHE A 786 19.39 5.74 43.22
N LEU A 787 18.76 4.81 43.95
CA LEU A 787 17.37 4.39 43.72
C LEU A 787 16.34 5.53 43.75
N PRO A 788 16.42 6.54 44.65
CA PRO A 788 15.51 7.69 44.61
C PRO A 788 15.63 8.52 43.32
N ALA A 789 16.86 8.67 42.80
CA ALA A 789 17.10 9.36 41.53
C ALA A 789 16.52 8.57 40.35
N VAL A 790 16.62 7.24 40.38
CA VAL A 790 16.01 6.35 39.38
C VAL A 790 14.48 6.48 39.39
N ALA A 791 13.84 6.54 40.56
CA ALA A 791 12.40 6.74 40.67
C ALA A 791 11.96 8.09 40.10
N ALA A 792 12.70 9.17 40.40
CA ALA A 792 12.45 10.49 39.85
C ALA A 792 12.61 10.51 38.32
N ALA A 793 13.63 9.83 37.78
CA ALA A 793 13.84 9.71 36.34
C ALA A 793 12.67 9.02 35.61
N HIS A 794 12.05 8.00 36.20
CA HIS A 794 10.86 7.34 35.61
C HIS A 794 9.67 8.30 35.51
N VAL A 795 9.43 9.09 36.56
CA VAL A 795 8.39 10.14 36.51
C VAL A 795 8.72 11.18 35.45
N GLY A 796 10.00 11.56 35.34
CA GLY A 796 10.52 12.42 34.28
C GLY A 796 10.24 11.88 32.87
N TRP A 797 10.49 10.60 32.62
CA TRP A 797 10.20 9.96 31.33
C TRP A 797 8.70 9.92 31.00
N VAL A 798 7.85 9.65 31.99
CA VAL A 798 6.38 9.67 31.81
C VAL A 798 5.91 11.07 31.42
N LEU A 799 6.38 12.11 32.12
CA LEU A 799 6.06 13.49 31.81
C LEU A 799 6.61 13.90 30.44
N LEU A 800 7.85 13.54 30.13
CA LEU A 800 8.48 13.83 28.84
C LEU A 800 7.67 13.21 27.69
N PHE A 801 7.32 11.92 27.76
CA PHE A 801 6.52 11.27 26.71
C PHE A 801 5.12 11.86 26.61
N PHE A 802 4.49 12.22 27.72
CA PHE A 802 3.21 12.93 27.70
C PHE A 802 3.32 14.28 26.98
N PHE A 803 4.36 15.08 27.28
CA PHE A 803 4.59 16.37 26.62
C PHE A 803 4.98 16.22 25.16
N VAL A 804 5.84 15.26 24.81
CA VAL A 804 6.20 14.97 23.41
C VAL A 804 4.99 14.50 22.62
N PHE A 805 4.11 13.69 23.22
CA PHE A 805 2.85 13.28 22.61
C PHE A 805 1.89 14.46 22.41
N ALA A 806 1.69 15.29 23.43
CA ALA A 806 0.84 16.49 23.36
C ALA A 806 1.38 17.52 22.35
N TYR A 807 2.69 17.74 22.34
CA TYR A 807 3.38 18.60 21.38
C TYR A 807 3.30 18.01 19.97
N GLY A 808 3.51 16.70 19.82
CA GLY A 808 3.41 15.99 18.56
C GLY A 808 2.03 16.12 17.94
N ILE A 809 0.96 15.95 18.71
CA ILE A 809 -0.41 16.18 18.22
C ILE A 809 -0.62 17.64 17.79
N LYS A 810 -0.07 18.59 18.53
CA LYS A 810 -0.29 20.02 18.28
C LYS A 810 0.52 20.56 17.10
N PHE A 811 1.74 20.07 16.90
CA PHE A 811 2.71 20.66 15.97
C PHE A 811 3.20 19.69 14.89
N LEU A 812 3.29 18.38 15.18
CA LEU A 812 3.65 17.34 14.20
C LEU A 812 2.36 16.80 13.57
N ASN A 813 1.76 17.59 12.68
CA ASN A 813 0.50 17.24 12.02
C ASN A 813 0.71 16.08 11.01
N PHE A 814 0.77 14.83 11.50
CA PHE A 814 1.02 13.61 10.71
C PHE A 814 -0.05 13.29 9.65
N GLN A 815 -1.12 14.07 9.54
CA GLN A 815 -2.17 13.87 8.54
C GLN A 815 -1.86 14.49 7.17
N ARG A 816 -0.77 15.26 7.02
CA ARG A 816 -0.37 15.92 5.75
C ARG A 816 1.03 15.52 5.24
N ARG A 817 1.48 14.29 5.46
CA ARG A 817 2.68 13.77 4.80
C ARG A 817 2.40 12.47 4.06
#